data_AF-A0A293N3Q4-F1
#
_entry.id   AF-A0A293N3Q4-F1
#
_cell.length_a   1.000
_cell.length_b   1.000
_cell.length_c   1.000
_cell.angle_alpha   90.00
_cell.angle_beta   90.00
_cell.angle_gamma   90.00
#
_symmetry.space_group_name_H-M   'P 1'
#
loop_
_entity.id
_entity.type
_entity.pdbx_description
1 polymer ?
#
loop_
_entity_poly.entity_id
_entity_poly.type
_entity_poly.pdbx_seq_one_letter_code
_entity_poly.pdbx_strand_id
1 'polypeptide(L)'
;MKNKTFFSTMKVCDRNSWPSSRNVTLDDSQFEAIHTALTSEFSVIQGPPGTGKTFVGFTVVNILLLNKDIWYRSSPILVVCYTNRALDQFLEGILQFTQQVVRVGGRCTNEQLVPYQLWELRRSHQERREIPHNLYVNLRDVRRQLEHTKELLKERQAAIHRATKSFLCLEYLEDVIDHDCYETFFRRPNTGIEGWLEFTEIPEVVALRDQDVEEELEDDEEEVEFLEGMRVVDDVVQLNDEAWKVQGSGKQLEKELQKHEPMNDMEAANVVDVWSLGRNDRWRLYSRWVKEYVARAKEGLQELQEEFYQRWNELKELREAQDLIILKSAHVVGMTTTGAAKFHSLVEQLGARIVIVEEAAELLETHVVTSLSPATEQVILIGDHQQLRPSVGVYELAKHYKLDISLFERMLMNGMQCSRLERQHRMRPEFVDLIVPHIYKSLANDESVLNYEDVLGISRNLFFLNHNRHESGTDDTKSRSNKHEAEFLAKLCKYLILQGYSPSQITILTTYAGQVFLLKKITKGEMIVGTRITTVDNFQGEENDIILLSFVRSNEEGNIGFLKEGNRICVALSRARKGFFCIGNFEMMARSSKLWEGIALTLQAKGAIGNTLVLRCPRHPDKLTPVSSAQDFRKVPEGGCDRPCGARLECGHSCSRICHAYDVDHKEMKCTKKCTRTICDRNHACPLKCFQKCAPCKVPVRQLMPTCGHVAEIPCSISPSDWTCRHPCVKILKCGHPCPDLCGVPCTVACNVKVTVQSKCGHDVAIPCKDADNHGKVLARCREPCGSTLSCEHVCKGTCGSCYQARFHKKCLEKCGRVLVCGHECKEPCAMNCPPCKLKCENECQHSHCRKKCGEVCAACKEKCLWQCKHQKCEQLCHQPCLRPPCDQPCEKNLACGHVCVGFCGEPCPKLCRVCNRDELTTIFFGTEDEEDARFVQLEDCGHVLEESGLTNWMQQSSDAIQMKTCPLCKTPIRKNLRYGNIVKKCLEGIEKVKLKALVPLTDAKRRELMNRLGRIPFDLPKERLAEQLEGETTLQASIENFVVFLEELMDMNAGMKFTNVSLPAYAQNHSKQIEALYKSVLTFMRISFEATPQQLQDIAHEIYRLRLLAPVLDVVQRCPYANNEVAECLGQALTLLTKVSRFEHEEEVKELLKRAQKLQGGAVINVSNTEKKEILSAMGLSRGHWYQCPNGHVYAITECGGAMEEGTCNECGAKIGGGSHRLLDDNRVATAMDGARHSAWSEINNLANFEELRL
;
A
#
# COMPACT_ATOMS: atom_id res chain seq x y z
N MET A 1 20.43 21.55 -23.14
CA MET A 1 21.79 22.15 -23.16
C MET A 1 22.01 23.15 -24.28
N LYS A 2 21.85 22.82 -25.59
CA LYS A 2 22.13 23.75 -26.72
C LYS A 2 21.59 25.19 -26.54
N ASN A 3 20.39 25.34 -25.98
CA ASN A 3 19.74 26.65 -25.84
C ASN A 3 20.41 27.56 -24.79
N LYS A 4 21.20 27.04 -23.84
CA LYS A 4 21.79 27.84 -22.74
C LYS A 4 22.76 28.92 -23.25
N THR A 5 23.50 28.67 -24.32
CA THR A 5 24.48 29.63 -24.89
C THR A 5 23.86 30.74 -25.73
N PHE A 6 22.59 30.63 -26.13
CA PHE A 6 21.90 31.67 -26.91
C PHE A 6 21.11 32.65 -26.01
N PHE A 7 20.51 32.15 -24.92
CA PHE A 7 19.68 32.97 -24.03
C PHE A 7 20.43 33.60 -22.84
N SER A 8 21.70 33.29 -22.62
CA SER A 8 22.52 33.80 -21.50
C SER A 8 23.07 35.23 -21.70
N THR A 9 22.88 35.83 -22.87
CA THR A 9 23.39 37.18 -23.22
C THR A 9 22.37 37.99 -24.05
N MET A 10 21.09 37.60 -24.02
CA MET A 10 20.03 38.16 -24.85
C MET A 10 19.41 39.39 -24.19
N LYS A 11 19.27 40.50 -24.91
CA LYS A 11 18.49 41.65 -24.44
C LYS A 11 17.03 41.38 -24.75
N VAL A 12 16.27 40.90 -23.76
CA VAL A 12 14.87 40.49 -23.89
C VAL A 12 14.02 41.51 -24.68
N CYS A 13 14.19 42.81 -24.42
CA CYS A 13 13.44 43.88 -25.07
C CYS A 13 13.97 44.32 -26.47
N ASP A 14 15.08 43.77 -26.96
CA ASP A 14 15.62 44.03 -28.29
C ASP A 14 15.46 42.79 -29.17
N ARG A 15 14.43 42.80 -30.03
CA ARG A 15 14.07 41.71 -30.94
C ARG A 15 15.19 41.30 -31.91
N ASN A 16 16.17 42.18 -32.16
CA ASN A 16 17.34 41.85 -33.00
C ASN A 16 18.39 41.02 -32.27
N SER A 17 18.35 40.99 -30.93
CA SER A 17 19.25 40.17 -30.11
C SER A 17 18.75 38.73 -29.89
N TRP A 18 17.49 38.44 -30.26
CA TRP A 18 16.91 37.10 -30.14
C TRP A 18 17.50 36.14 -31.19
N PRO A 19 17.77 34.87 -30.82
CA PRO A 19 18.15 33.84 -31.79
C PRO A 19 16.97 33.53 -32.72
N SER A 20 17.24 33.14 -33.97
CA SER A 20 16.18 32.67 -34.87
C SER A 20 15.56 31.35 -34.38
N SER A 21 14.28 31.12 -34.69
CA SER A 21 13.55 29.89 -34.31
C SER A 21 14.26 28.60 -34.73
N ARG A 22 15.06 28.63 -35.80
CA ARG A 22 15.86 27.48 -36.29
C ARG A 22 17.15 27.21 -35.51
N ASN A 23 17.67 28.18 -34.77
CA ASN A 23 18.87 28.03 -33.94
C ASN A 23 18.54 27.49 -32.53
N VAL A 24 17.27 27.60 -32.13
CA VAL A 24 16.71 27.04 -30.90
C VAL A 24 15.87 25.80 -31.26
N THR A 25 15.64 24.88 -30.34
CA THR A 25 14.71 23.76 -30.56
C THR A 25 13.28 24.17 -30.18
N LEU A 26 12.68 25.08 -30.96
CA LEU A 26 11.32 25.61 -30.80
C LEU A 26 10.63 25.73 -32.16
N ASP A 27 9.32 25.58 -32.23
CA ASP A 27 8.56 26.04 -33.40
C ASP A 27 8.27 27.54 -33.34
N ASP A 28 7.86 28.14 -34.47
CA ASP A 28 7.66 29.59 -34.58
C ASP A 28 6.53 30.12 -33.67
N SER A 29 5.51 29.31 -33.36
CA SER A 29 4.42 29.67 -32.45
C SER A 29 4.83 29.57 -30.97
N GLN A 30 5.63 28.56 -30.61
CA GLN A 30 6.29 28.48 -29.30
C GLN A 30 7.27 29.66 -29.10
N PHE A 31 8.03 30.01 -30.14
CA PHE A 31 8.99 31.12 -30.11
C PHE A 31 8.29 32.46 -29.88
N GLU A 32 7.26 32.80 -30.66
CA GLU A 32 6.51 34.05 -30.45
C GLU A 32 5.74 34.04 -29.12
N ALA A 33 5.24 32.90 -28.64
CA ALA A 33 4.64 32.80 -27.30
C ALA A 33 5.64 33.07 -26.18
N ILE A 34 6.86 32.55 -26.28
CA ILE A 34 7.97 32.83 -25.33
C ILE A 34 8.41 34.30 -25.45
N HIS A 35 8.39 34.89 -26.64
CA HIS A 35 8.63 36.32 -26.82
C HIS A 35 7.58 37.16 -26.09
N THR A 36 6.28 36.96 -26.36
CA THR A 36 5.20 37.66 -25.65
C THR A 36 5.34 37.52 -24.13
N ALA A 37 5.53 36.29 -23.64
CA ALA A 37 5.70 35.98 -22.22
C ALA A 37 6.80 36.79 -21.52
N LEU A 38 7.86 37.13 -22.24
CA LEU A 38 9.03 37.82 -21.71
C LEU A 38 9.04 39.33 -22.03
N THR A 39 8.21 39.81 -22.97
CA THR A 39 8.13 41.23 -23.37
C THR A 39 6.86 41.96 -22.93
N SER A 40 5.92 41.29 -22.26
CA SER A 40 4.63 41.87 -21.86
C SER A 40 4.33 41.65 -20.37
N GLU A 41 3.82 42.70 -19.72
CA GLU A 41 3.44 42.73 -18.29
C GLU A 41 2.34 41.71 -17.97
N PHE A 42 1.39 41.50 -18.89
CA PHE A 42 0.38 40.46 -18.75
C PHE A 42 0.29 39.67 -20.06
N SER A 43 0.47 38.35 -19.97
CA SER A 43 0.56 37.44 -21.13
C SER A 43 -0.44 36.29 -21.02
N VAL A 44 -1.13 36.00 -22.13
CA VAL A 44 -2.08 34.88 -22.24
C VAL A 44 -1.60 33.94 -23.35
N ILE A 45 -1.28 32.69 -22.98
CA ILE A 45 -0.77 31.67 -23.91
C ILE A 45 -1.78 30.51 -23.99
N GLN A 46 -2.47 30.38 -25.13
CA GLN A 46 -3.33 29.23 -25.39
C GLN A 46 -2.51 28.10 -26.01
N GLY A 47 -2.41 26.96 -25.33
CA GLY A 47 -1.85 25.75 -25.91
C GLY A 47 -2.88 24.62 -26.04
N PRO A 48 -3.39 24.38 -27.26
CA PRO A 48 -4.20 23.19 -27.58
C PRO A 48 -3.49 21.88 -27.18
N PRO A 49 -4.22 20.74 -27.11
CA PRO A 49 -3.65 19.47 -26.70
C PRO A 49 -2.40 19.09 -27.51
N GLY A 50 -1.34 18.66 -26.82
CA GLY A 50 -0.09 18.23 -27.45
C GLY A 50 0.86 19.35 -27.93
N THR A 51 0.52 20.63 -27.74
CA THR A 51 1.34 21.77 -28.24
C THR A 51 2.52 22.20 -27.35
N GLY A 52 2.67 21.60 -26.16
CA GLY A 52 3.82 21.84 -25.29
C GLY A 52 3.68 22.99 -24.28
N LYS A 53 2.47 23.35 -23.82
CA LYS A 53 2.22 24.36 -22.76
C LYS A 53 3.27 24.37 -21.64
N THR A 54 3.42 23.24 -20.96
CA THR A 54 4.34 23.05 -19.83
C THR A 54 5.81 23.26 -20.23
N PHE A 55 6.19 22.84 -21.44
CA PHE A 55 7.53 23.05 -22.01
C PHE A 55 7.82 24.52 -22.37
N VAL A 56 6.81 25.26 -22.84
CA VAL A 56 6.87 26.73 -22.98
C VAL A 56 7.06 27.37 -21.61
N GLY A 57 6.29 26.96 -20.59
CA GLY A 57 6.46 27.39 -19.20
C GLY A 57 7.89 27.15 -18.66
N PHE A 58 8.43 25.94 -18.83
CA PHE A 58 9.81 25.61 -18.46
C PHE A 58 10.83 26.49 -19.19
N THR A 59 10.60 26.77 -20.48
CA THR A 59 11.51 27.58 -21.28
C THR A 59 11.50 29.05 -20.83
N VAL A 60 10.32 29.60 -20.53
CA VAL A 60 10.16 30.94 -19.91
C VAL A 60 10.89 31.02 -18.58
N VAL A 61 10.63 30.09 -17.64
CA VAL A 61 11.31 30.07 -16.33
C VAL A 61 12.83 29.94 -16.49
N ASN A 62 13.32 29.05 -17.35
CA ASN A 62 14.76 28.90 -17.59
C ASN A 62 15.39 30.18 -18.20
N ILE A 63 14.70 30.90 -19.10
CA ILE A 63 15.23 32.16 -19.65
C ILE A 63 15.23 33.27 -18.59
N LEU A 64 14.18 33.37 -17.77
CA LEU A 64 14.16 34.31 -16.63
C LEU A 64 15.29 34.03 -15.65
N LEU A 65 15.52 32.77 -15.27
CA LEU A 65 16.60 32.38 -14.36
C LEU A 65 18.01 32.59 -14.96
N LEU A 66 18.18 32.45 -16.27
CA LEU A 66 19.43 32.79 -16.96
C LEU A 66 19.70 34.30 -16.97
N ASN A 67 18.66 35.13 -16.90
CA ASN A 67 18.73 36.60 -16.91
C ASN A 67 18.40 37.21 -15.54
N LYS A 68 18.55 36.43 -14.46
CA LYS A 68 18.12 36.80 -13.11
C LYS A 68 18.74 38.11 -12.62
N ASP A 69 19.99 38.40 -12.98
CA ASP A 69 20.72 39.58 -12.50
C ASP A 69 20.12 40.92 -13.02
N ILE A 70 19.14 40.86 -13.93
CA ILE A 70 18.39 42.02 -14.44
C ILE A 70 17.15 42.33 -13.57
N TRP A 71 16.46 41.32 -13.04
CA TRP A 71 15.14 41.45 -12.39
C TRP A 71 15.09 40.97 -10.92
N TYR A 72 15.99 40.07 -10.51
CA TYR A 72 15.98 39.44 -9.20
C TYR A 72 16.45 40.41 -8.11
N ARG A 73 15.51 40.87 -7.28
CA ARG A 73 15.73 41.77 -6.15
C ARG A 73 15.31 41.12 -4.83
N SER A 74 15.81 39.91 -4.57
CA SER A 74 15.40 39.06 -3.43
C SER A 74 13.89 38.76 -3.40
N SER A 75 13.33 38.52 -4.60
CA SER A 75 11.93 38.16 -4.85
C SER A 75 11.95 37.03 -5.89
N PRO A 76 11.39 35.84 -5.60
CA PRO A 76 11.39 34.70 -6.51
C PRO A 76 10.34 34.81 -7.61
N ILE A 77 10.42 33.93 -8.61
CA ILE A 77 9.28 33.62 -9.49
C ILE A 77 8.26 32.82 -8.67
N LEU A 78 7.01 33.25 -8.64
CA LEU A 78 5.92 32.48 -8.06
C LEU A 78 5.26 31.63 -9.16
N VAL A 79 5.19 30.32 -8.94
CA VAL A 79 4.51 29.36 -9.80
C VAL A 79 3.25 28.87 -9.09
N VAL A 80 2.11 28.99 -9.78
CA VAL A 80 0.79 28.64 -9.25
C VAL A 80 0.12 27.61 -10.15
N CYS A 81 -0.26 26.47 -9.56
CA CYS A 81 -0.95 25.38 -10.26
C CYS A 81 -2.26 25.03 -9.56
N TYR A 82 -3.23 24.44 -10.26
CA TYR A 82 -4.49 24.02 -9.64
C TYR A 82 -4.32 22.86 -8.65
N THR A 83 -3.53 21.84 -9.02
CA THR A 83 -3.38 20.60 -8.24
C THR A 83 -1.94 20.39 -7.76
N ASN A 84 -1.78 19.71 -6.62
CA ASN A 84 -0.46 19.27 -6.13
C ASN A 84 0.32 18.49 -7.19
N ARG A 85 -0.36 17.75 -8.07
CA ARG A 85 0.30 16.95 -9.09
C ARG A 85 0.80 17.77 -10.28
N ALA A 86 0.02 18.75 -10.75
CA ALA A 86 0.51 19.69 -11.76
C ALA A 86 1.73 20.46 -11.21
N LEU A 87 1.65 20.91 -9.95
CA LEU A 87 2.76 21.53 -9.24
C LEU A 87 4.00 20.62 -9.18
N ASP A 88 3.84 19.37 -8.73
CA ASP A 88 4.94 18.39 -8.63
C ASP A 88 5.59 18.15 -10.00
N GLN A 89 4.79 18.01 -11.07
CA GLN A 89 5.30 17.83 -12.44
C GLN A 89 6.01 19.09 -12.97
N PHE A 90 5.51 20.28 -12.63
CA PHE A 90 6.12 21.53 -13.08
C PHE A 90 7.45 21.81 -12.37
N LEU A 91 7.50 21.57 -11.06
CA LEU A 91 8.73 21.72 -10.27
C LEU A 91 9.79 20.67 -10.62
N GLU A 92 9.41 19.42 -10.93
CA GLU A 92 10.34 18.40 -11.46
C GLU A 92 11.00 18.84 -12.77
N GLY A 93 10.27 19.53 -13.66
CA GLY A 93 10.85 20.15 -14.85
C GLY A 93 11.86 21.25 -14.55
N ILE A 94 11.60 22.06 -13.51
CA ILE A 94 12.48 23.15 -13.06
C ILE A 94 13.75 22.64 -12.38
N LEU A 95 13.68 21.51 -11.65
CA LEU A 95 14.86 20.86 -11.04
C LEU A 95 15.95 20.50 -12.06
N GLN A 96 15.63 20.39 -13.35
CA GLN A 96 16.60 20.13 -14.42
C GLN A 96 17.57 21.31 -14.67
N PHE A 97 17.29 22.51 -14.16
CA PHE A 97 18.12 23.70 -14.38
C PHE A 97 18.35 24.63 -13.18
N THR A 98 17.61 24.47 -12.07
CA THR A 98 17.91 25.12 -10.77
C THR A 98 17.67 24.14 -9.62
N GLN A 99 18.34 24.36 -8.49
CA GLN A 99 18.12 23.64 -7.22
C GLN A 99 17.63 24.59 -6.10
N GLN A 100 17.45 25.88 -6.43
CA GLN A 100 16.92 26.90 -5.52
C GLN A 100 15.41 27.02 -5.74
N VAL A 101 14.69 26.03 -5.24
CA VAL A 101 13.24 25.83 -5.41
C VAL A 101 12.62 25.54 -4.05
N VAL A 102 11.47 26.15 -3.74
CA VAL A 102 10.64 25.78 -2.59
C VAL A 102 9.26 25.33 -3.06
N ARG A 103 8.76 24.22 -2.52
CA ARG A 103 7.40 23.72 -2.70
C ARG A 103 6.57 23.98 -1.44
N VAL A 104 5.45 24.69 -1.60
CA VAL A 104 4.50 24.98 -0.52
C VAL A 104 3.16 24.31 -0.81
N GLY A 105 2.70 23.46 0.10
CA GLY A 105 1.46 22.68 -0.03
C GLY A 105 1.57 21.29 0.58
N GLY A 106 0.44 20.62 0.76
CA GLY A 106 0.36 19.29 1.39
C GLY A 106 1.07 18.16 0.60
N ARG A 107 1.02 16.94 1.18
CA ARG A 107 1.76 15.72 0.79
C ARG A 107 2.13 15.63 -0.70
N CYS A 108 3.44 15.62 -0.96
CA CYS A 108 4.03 15.36 -2.28
C CYS A 108 4.12 13.85 -2.56
N THR A 109 3.97 13.43 -3.83
CA THR A 109 4.15 12.02 -4.23
C THR A 109 5.45 11.75 -5.00
N ASN A 110 6.26 12.78 -5.27
CA ASN A 110 7.55 12.66 -5.95
C ASN A 110 8.71 12.72 -4.95
N GLU A 111 9.44 11.61 -4.80
CA GLU A 111 10.62 11.50 -3.92
C GLU A 111 11.69 12.59 -4.20
N GLN A 112 11.83 13.05 -5.44
CA GLN A 112 12.78 14.11 -5.81
C GLN A 112 12.43 15.48 -5.24
N LEU A 113 11.16 15.73 -4.91
CA LEU A 113 10.68 17.02 -4.40
C LEU A 113 10.62 17.09 -2.87
N VAL A 114 10.81 15.97 -2.16
CA VAL A 114 10.83 15.93 -0.68
C VAL A 114 11.87 16.91 -0.09
N PRO A 115 13.14 16.96 -0.57
CA PRO A 115 14.14 17.91 -0.05
C PRO A 115 13.83 19.39 -0.29
N TYR A 116 12.80 19.71 -1.06
CA TYR A 116 12.40 21.07 -1.44
C TYR A 116 11.06 21.49 -0.82
N GLN A 117 10.45 20.65 0.03
CA GLN A 117 9.25 21.02 0.79
C GLN A 117 9.59 22.04 1.88
N LEU A 118 8.71 23.03 2.10
CA LEU A 118 8.93 24.11 3.06
C LEU A 118 9.32 23.61 4.47
N TRP A 119 8.66 22.57 4.99
CA TRP A 119 8.94 22.01 6.32
C TRP A 119 10.32 21.34 6.43
N GLU A 120 10.75 20.60 5.40
CA GLU A 120 12.08 19.98 5.33
C GLU A 120 13.17 21.06 5.25
N LEU A 121 12.88 22.14 4.52
CA LEU A 121 13.75 23.32 4.47
C LEU A 121 13.78 24.08 5.81
N ARG A 122 12.67 24.19 6.57
CA ARG A 122 12.68 24.75 7.94
C ARG A 122 13.73 24.02 8.80
N ARG A 123 13.74 22.68 8.80
CA ARG A 123 14.76 21.86 9.48
C ARG A 123 16.16 22.14 8.94
N SER A 124 16.35 22.04 7.62
CA SER A 124 17.68 22.21 7.02
C SER A 124 18.28 23.61 7.22
N HIS A 125 17.50 24.69 7.25
CA HIS A 125 18.00 26.04 7.51
C HIS A 125 18.31 26.28 9.00
N GLN A 126 17.62 25.60 9.92
CA GLN A 126 17.95 25.58 11.36
C GLN A 126 19.31 24.88 11.59
N GLU A 127 19.51 23.68 11.05
CA GLU A 127 20.75 22.92 11.17
C GLU A 127 21.98 23.70 10.65
N ARG A 128 21.83 24.37 9.50
CA ARG A 128 22.90 25.16 8.86
C ARG A 128 23.10 26.55 9.49
N ARG A 129 22.25 26.97 10.43
CA ARG A 129 22.25 28.31 11.07
C ARG A 129 22.08 29.45 10.06
N GLU A 130 21.27 29.22 9.03
CA GLU A 130 20.97 30.22 7.99
C GLU A 130 19.83 31.17 8.41
N ILE A 131 19.10 30.83 9.48
CA ILE A 131 18.07 31.67 10.11
C ILE A 131 18.74 32.66 11.10
N PRO A 132 18.31 33.93 11.18
CA PRO A 132 18.81 34.89 12.15
C PRO A 132 18.74 34.38 13.60
N HIS A 133 19.83 34.51 14.35
CA HIS A 133 19.95 33.94 15.70
C HIS A 133 18.87 34.45 16.67
N ASN A 134 18.47 35.72 16.56
CA ASN A 134 17.37 36.29 17.34
C ASN A 134 16.03 35.62 17.01
N LEU A 135 15.73 35.37 15.73
CA LEU A 135 14.50 34.69 15.33
C LEU A 135 14.47 33.24 15.83
N TYR A 136 15.59 32.52 15.75
CA TYR A 136 15.72 31.18 16.30
C TYR A 136 15.54 31.12 17.83
N VAL A 137 16.13 32.08 18.56
CA VAL A 137 15.96 32.18 20.02
C VAL A 137 14.50 32.48 20.37
N ASN A 138 13.89 33.48 19.74
CA ASN A 138 12.49 33.84 19.98
C ASN A 138 11.54 32.66 19.69
N LEU A 139 11.68 31.98 18.55
CA LEU A 139 10.90 30.77 18.24
C LEU A 139 11.02 29.69 19.34
N ARG A 140 12.23 29.46 19.85
CA ARG A 140 12.51 28.45 20.88
C ARG A 140 12.01 28.85 22.28
N ASP A 141 12.00 30.14 22.59
CA ASP A 141 11.54 30.66 23.88
C ASP A 141 10.01 30.81 23.90
N VAL A 142 9.38 31.30 22.83
CA VAL A 142 7.91 31.38 22.69
C VAL A 142 7.30 29.97 22.61
N ARG A 143 7.90 29.00 21.89
CA ARG A 143 7.44 27.59 21.95
C ARG A 143 7.50 27.02 23.37
N ARG A 144 8.51 27.37 24.17
CA ARG A 144 8.62 26.91 25.57
C ARG A 144 7.57 27.56 26.47
N GLN A 145 7.30 28.85 26.28
CA GLN A 145 6.23 29.55 26.98
C GLN A 145 4.86 28.96 26.62
N LEU A 146 4.61 28.70 25.32
CA LEU A 146 3.36 28.13 24.84
C LEU A 146 3.10 26.73 25.41
N GLU A 147 4.10 25.84 25.45
CA GLU A 147 3.92 24.53 26.08
C GLU A 147 3.71 24.65 27.59
N HIS A 148 4.39 25.58 28.27
CA HIS A 148 4.18 25.84 29.69
C HIS A 148 2.78 26.38 30.01
N THR A 149 2.27 27.34 29.23
CA THR A 149 0.88 27.81 29.38
C THR A 149 -0.12 26.69 29.07
N LYS A 150 0.19 25.78 28.13
CA LYS A 150 -0.60 24.59 27.81
C LYS A 150 -0.57 23.52 28.92
N GLU A 151 0.53 23.37 29.64
CA GLU A 151 0.61 22.59 30.89
C GLU A 151 -0.31 23.20 31.96
N LEU A 152 -0.17 24.50 32.25
CA LEU A 152 -0.99 25.22 33.23
C LEU A 152 -2.49 25.19 32.89
N LEU A 153 -2.85 25.27 31.61
CA LEU A 153 -4.23 25.09 31.13
C LEU A 153 -4.76 23.69 31.45
N LYS A 154 -4.00 22.62 31.17
CA LYS A 154 -4.36 21.24 31.54
C LYS A 154 -4.52 21.10 33.05
N GLU A 155 -3.62 21.67 33.85
CA GLU A 155 -3.69 21.65 35.32
C GLU A 155 -4.94 22.33 35.87
N ARG A 156 -5.29 23.53 35.36
CA ARG A 156 -6.49 24.27 35.78
C ARG A 156 -7.78 23.59 35.34
N GLN A 157 -7.84 23.06 34.12
CA GLN A 157 -8.98 22.25 33.66
C GLN A 157 -9.14 21.00 34.55
N ALA A 158 -8.05 20.31 34.88
CA ALA A 158 -8.07 19.17 35.79
C ALA A 158 -8.46 19.55 37.23
N ALA A 159 -8.13 20.76 37.71
CA ALA A 159 -8.54 21.26 39.02
C ALA A 159 -10.05 21.54 39.08
N ILE A 160 -10.61 22.22 38.07
CA ILE A 160 -12.07 22.45 37.94
C ILE A 160 -12.83 21.11 37.85
N HIS A 161 -12.28 20.15 37.09
CA HIS A 161 -12.83 18.79 36.99
C HIS A 161 -12.80 18.05 38.33
N ARG A 162 -11.68 18.13 39.08
CA ARG A 162 -11.58 17.53 40.42
C ARG A 162 -12.60 18.13 41.38
N ALA A 163 -12.73 19.46 41.43
CA ALA A 163 -13.67 20.15 42.31
C ALA A 163 -15.16 19.88 42.03
N THR A 164 -15.51 19.54 40.78
CA THR A 164 -16.90 19.26 40.37
C THR A 164 -17.32 17.79 40.54
N LYS A 165 -16.37 16.86 40.74
CA LYS A 165 -16.63 15.41 40.74
C LYS A 165 -16.03 14.61 41.90
N SER A 166 -15.03 15.15 42.57
CA SER A 166 -14.29 14.49 43.65
C SER A 166 -14.41 15.31 44.94
N PHE A 167 -14.21 14.64 46.06
CA PHE A 167 -14.26 15.27 47.37
C PHE A 167 -13.03 16.16 47.58
N LEU A 168 -13.22 17.45 47.89
CA LEU A 168 -12.13 18.37 48.18
C LEU A 168 -11.75 18.25 49.67
N CYS A 169 -10.52 17.79 49.91
CA CYS A 169 -9.91 17.75 51.23
C CYS A 169 -9.59 19.17 51.72
N LEU A 170 -9.41 19.33 53.03
CA LEU A 170 -9.21 20.62 53.70
C LEU A 170 -8.06 21.45 53.09
N GLU A 171 -6.98 20.78 52.69
CA GLU A 171 -5.80 21.36 52.02
C GLU A 171 -6.13 22.06 50.68
N TYR A 172 -7.16 21.62 49.96
CA TYR A 172 -7.60 22.26 48.71
C TYR A 172 -8.58 23.42 48.92
N LEU A 173 -9.06 23.62 50.15
CA LEU A 173 -10.03 24.64 50.51
C LEU A 173 -9.47 25.71 51.46
N GLU A 174 -8.18 25.63 51.84
CA GLU A 174 -7.51 26.60 52.74
C GLU A 174 -7.67 28.05 52.25
N ASP A 175 -7.57 28.30 50.94
CA ASP A 175 -7.74 29.63 50.33
C ASP A 175 -9.19 30.18 50.36
N VAL A 176 -10.20 29.33 50.64
CA VAL A 176 -11.64 29.67 50.55
C VAL A 176 -12.44 29.38 51.83
N ILE A 177 -11.80 28.90 52.90
CA ILE A 177 -12.41 28.68 54.21
C ILE A 177 -12.05 29.84 55.14
N ASP A 178 -13.05 30.42 55.82
CA ASP A 178 -12.84 31.44 56.84
C ASP A 178 -11.92 30.93 57.97
N HIS A 179 -10.94 31.73 58.39
CA HIS A 179 -9.88 31.32 59.34
C HIS A 179 -10.43 30.70 60.65
N ASP A 180 -11.52 31.25 61.21
CA ASP A 180 -12.15 30.70 62.42
C ASP A 180 -12.81 29.34 62.16
N CYS A 181 -13.41 29.12 60.99
CA CYS A 181 -13.91 27.81 60.57
C CYS A 181 -12.77 26.81 60.40
N TYR A 182 -11.67 27.21 59.74
CA TYR A 182 -10.46 26.38 59.55
C TYR A 182 -9.90 25.89 60.89
N GLU A 183 -9.67 26.82 61.83
CA GLU A 183 -9.25 26.57 63.21
C GLU A 183 -10.13 25.56 63.95
N THR A 184 -11.45 25.54 63.71
CA THR A 184 -12.36 24.62 64.40
C THR A 184 -12.22 23.16 63.97
N PHE A 185 -11.65 22.86 62.79
CA PHE A 185 -11.27 21.50 62.42
C PHE A 185 -10.07 20.98 63.24
N PHE A 186 -9.02 21.80 63.43
CA PHE A 186 -7.83 21.41 64.21
C PHE A 186 -8.13 21.10 65.69
N ARG A 187 -9.22 21.65 66.24
CA ARG A 187 -9.69 21.35 67.60
C ARG A 187 -10.29 19.95 67.75
N ARG A 188 -10.48 19.18 66.67
CA ARG A 188 -10.93 17.78 66.65
C ARG A 188 -10.15 16.93 65.63
N PRO A 189 -8.88 16.59 65.92
CA PRO A 189 -7.91 16.08 64.92
C PRO A 189 -8.17 14.66 64.36
N ASN A 190 -9.28 14.00 64.72
CA ASN A 190 -9.58 12.61 64.32
C ASN A 190 -10.71 12.49 63.27
N THR A 191 -11.18 13.61 62.71
CA THR A 191 -12.30 13.66 61.75
C THR A 191 -12.09 14.81 60.76
N GLY A 192 -11.82 14.52 59.49
CA GLY A 192 -11.73 15.52 58.43
C GLY A 192 -13.10 15.97 57.92
N ILE A 193 -13.13 16.65 56.77
CA ILE A 193 -14.37 17.16 56.16
C ILE A 193 -15.32 16.00 55.82
N GLU A 194 -14.78 14.85 55.41
CA GLU A 194 -15.54 13.62 55.13
C GLU A 194 -16.25 13.07 56.38
N GLY A 195 -15.57 13.08 57.53
CA GLY A 195 -16.18 12.76 58.83
C GLY A 195 -17.19 13.82 59.30
N TRP A 196 -16.95 15.10 59.02
CA TRP A 196 -17.83 16.21 59.34
C TRP A 196 -19.14 16.21 58.53
N LEU A 197 -19.09 15.86 57.25
CA LEU A 197 -20.25 15.75 56.36
C LEU A 197 -21.02 14.41 56.46
N GLU A 198 -20.54 13.50 57.31
CA GLU A 198 -21.05 12.12 57.45
C GLU A 198 -20.99 11.33 56.12
N PHE A 199 -19.94 11.56 55.32
CA PHE A 199 -19.76 10.99 53.99
C PHE A 199 -18.85 9.76 54.04
N THR A 200 -19.46 8.56 54.02
CA THR A 200 -18.78 7.29 54.31
C THR A 200 -18.07 6.62 53.13
N GLU A 201 -18.03 7.24 51.94
CA GLU A 201 -17.38 6.71 50.74
C GLU A 201 -16.22 7.62 50.30
N ILE A 202 -15.07 7.51 50.96
CA ILE A 202 -13.83 8.19 50.54
C ILE A 202 -13.30 7.51 49.26
N PRO A 203 -13.17 8.21 48.11
CA PRO A 203 -12.63 7.61 46.90
C PRO A 203 -11.10 7.39 47.01
N GLU A 204 -10.56 6.38 46.32
CA GLU A 204 -9.12 6.31 46.09
C GLU A 204 -8.67 7.51 45.23
N VAL A 205 -7.57 8.16 45.63
CA VAL A 205 -6.97 9.26 44.87
C VAL A 205 -6.33 8.69 43.60
N VAL A 206 -7.06 8.77 42.48
CA VAL A 206 -6.54 8.38 41.17
C VAL A 206 -5.51 9.41 40.70
N ALA A 207 -4.25 9.16 41.04
CA ALA A 207 -3.12 9.85 40.42
C ALA A 207 -3.09 9.49 38.92
N LEU A 208 -3.47 10.45 38.07
CA LEU A 208 -3.16 10.40 36.66
C LEU A 208 -1.64 10.32 36.50
N ARG A 209 -1.17 9.46 35.59
CA ARG A 209 0.25 9.29 35.31
C ARG A 209 0.59 10.03 34.04
N ASP A 210 1.63 10.85 34.08
CA ASP A 210 2.24 11.40 32.88
C ASP A 210 2.85 10.25 32.07
N GLN A 211 2.30 9.98 30.88
CA GLN A 211 2.92 9.12 29.88
C GLN A 211 2.72 9.68 28.47
N ASP A 212 3.84 10.06 27.88
CA ASP A 212 4.19 9.80 26.48
C ASP A 212 3.24 10.36 25.39
N VAL A 213 3.29 11.68 25.16
CA VAL A 213 3.05 12.27 23.83
C VAL A 213 4.29 13.04 23.37
N GLU A 214 5.28 12.29 22.89
CA GLU A 214 6.33 12.78 21.98
C GLU A 214 6.17 12.05 20.63
N GLU A 215 5.15 12.43 19.85
CA GLU A 215 5.13 12.07 18.42
C GLU A 215 5.92 13.14 17.62
N GLU A 216 6.84 12.70 16.77
CA GLU A 216 7.58 13.60 15.88
C GLU A 216 6.78 13.87 14.58
N LEU A 217 6.54 15.15 14.27
CA LEU A 217 6.22 15.74 12.95
C LEU A 217 4.73 15.83 12.49
N GLU A 218 4.05 16.94 12.80
CA GLU A 218 3.69 18.00 11.81
C GLU A 218 3.11 19.25 12.53
N ASP A 219 4.00 20.13 13.02
CA ASP A 219 3.76 21.34 13.85
C ASP A 219 2.59 22.29 13.45
N ASP A 220 2.05 22.20 12.23
CA ASP A 220 1.09 23.17 11.67
C ASP A 220 -0.39 22.71 11.71
N GLU A 221 -0.70 21.44 12.00
CA GLU A 221 -2.09 20.93 12.04
C GLU A 221 -2.62 20.71 13.48
N GLU A 222 -1.84 20.09 14.38
CA GLU A 222 -2.27 19.88 15.78
C GLU A 222 -2.49 21.18 16.57
N GLU A 223 -1.63 22.19 16.37
CA GLU A 223 -1.77 23.49 17.05
C GLU A 223 -3.12 24.15 16.69
N VAL A 224 -3.57 24.01 15.44
CA VAL A 224 -4.87 24.53 14.98
C VAL A 224 -6.03 23.71 15.55
N GLU A 225 -5.92 22.38 15.53
CA GLU A 225 -6.95 21.48 16.08
C GLU A 225 -7.11 21.61 17.62
N PHE A 226 -6.07 22.11 18.32
CA PHE A 226 -6.13 22.51 19.73
C PHE A 226 -6.89 23.85 19.91
N LEU A 227 -6.62 24.84 19.06
CA LEU A 227 -7.26 26.16 19.10
C LEU A 227 -8.74 26.14 18.69
N GLU A 228 -9.11 25.33 17.70
CA GLU A 228 -10.52 25.13 17.35
C GLU A 228 -11.28 24.44 18.50
N GLY A 229 -10.63 23.51 19.20
CA GLY A 229 -11.12 22.97 20.48
C GLY A 229 -11.24 24.02 21.60
N MET A 230 -10.37 25.03 21.63
CA MET A 230 -10.45 26.15 22.58
C MET A 230 -11.49 27.22 22.21
N ARG A 231 -11.84 27.40 20.92
CA ARG A 231 -12.90 28.35 20.51
C ARG A 231 -14.30 27.90 20.88
N VAL A 232 -14.53 26.59 21.01
CA VAL A 232 -15.75 26.05 21.62
C VAL A 232 -15.86 26.42 23.12
N VAL A 233 -14.77 26.86 23.76
CA VAL A 233 -14.74 27.24 25.19
C VAL A 233 -15.21 28.68 25.43
N ASP A 234 -15.31 29.53 24.41
CA ASP A 234 -15.95 30.86 24.55
C ASP A 234 -17.46 30.72 24.91
N ASP A 235 -18.12 29.64 24.46
CA ASP A 235 -19.49 29.29 24.85
C ASP A 235 -19.58 28.54 26.21
N VAL A 236 -18.46 28.06 26.77
CA VAL A 236 -18.42 27.23 28.01
C VAL A 236 -18.66 28.04 29.29
N VAL A 237 -18.91 29.34 29.17
CA VAL A 237 -19.60 30.12 30.24
C VAL A 237 -21.01 29.54 30.51
N GLN A 238 -21.62 28.82 29.56
CA GLN A 238 -22.84 28.02 29.74
C GLN A 238 -22.56 26.50 29.72
N LEU A 239 -22.02 25.97 30.82
CA LEU A 239 -21.92 24.53 31.03
C LEU A 239 -23.30 23.85 31.09
N ASN A 240 -23.56 22.92 30.17
CA ASN A 240 -24.53 21.84 30.33
C ASN A 240 -23.78 20.56 30.77
N ASP A 241 -24.33 19.81 31.73
CA ASP A 241 -23.61 18.78 32.50
C ASP A 241 -23.23 17.48 31.76
N GLU A 242 -23.53 17.33 30.46
CA GLU A 242 -23.58 16.00 29.81
C GLU A 242 -22.25 15.45 29.26
N ALA A 243 -21.25 16.28 28.98
CA ALA A 243 -20.01 15.88 28.28
C ALA A 243 -19.05 14.95 29.07
N TRP A 244 -19.39 14.59 30.31
CA TRP A 244 -18.41 14.28 31.36
C TRP A 244 -18.70 13.00 32.17
N LYS A 245 -19.14 11.93 31.51
CA LYS A 245 -19.64 10.66 32.12
C LYS A 245 -18.74 10.06 33.23
N VAL A 246 -19.25 10.07 34.46
CA VAL A 246 -18.63 9.44 35.65
C VAL A 246 -19.11 7.99 35.86
N GLN A 247 -18.17 7.10 36.18
CA GLN A 247 -18.41 5.83 36.89
C GLN A 247 -17.79 5.93 38.29
N GLY A 248 -18.51 5.52 39.34
CA GLY A 248 -18.07 5.63 40.74
C GLY A 248 -18.82 6.69 41.56
N SER A 249 -18.38 6.86 42.81
CA SER A 249 -19.09 7.56 43.90
C SER A 249 -19.24 9.08 43.73
N GLY A 250 -18.56 9.71 42.77
CA GLY A 250 -18.73 11.14 42.44
C GLY A 250 -20.19 11.53 42.15
N LYS A 251 -20.98 10.62 41.56
CA LYS A 251 -22.43 10.79 41.32
C LYS A 251 -23.30 10.89 42.58
N GLN A 252 -22.75 10.58 43.75
CA GLN A 252 -23.43 10.78 45.03
C GLN A 252 -23.06 12.13 45.64
N LEU A 253 -21.78 12.53 45.55
CA LEU A 253 -21.31 13.86 45.93
C LEU A 253 -22.04 14.96 45.15
N GLU A 254 -22.09 14.81 43.81
CA GLU A 254 -22.84 15.66 42.87
C GLU A 254 -24.30 15.85 43.30
N LYS A 255 -24.97 14.78 43.74
CA LYS A 255 -26.36 14.82 44.21
C LYS A 255 -26.54 15.50 45.56
N GLU A 256 -25.61 15.35 46.50
CA GLU A 256 -25.70 16.10 47.76
C GLU A 256 -25.44 17.59 47.54
N LEU A 257 -24.47 17.96 46.69
CA LEU A 257 -24.20 19.35 46.27
C LEU A 257 -25.40 19.99 45.54
N GLN A 258 -26.16 19.22 44.74
CA GLN A 258 -27.36 19.71 44.05
C GLN A 258 -28.60 19.83 44.98
N LYS A 259 -28.69 19.06 46.08
CA LYS A 259 -29.82 19.14 47.04
C LYS A 259 -29.76 20.36 47.95
N HIS A 260 -28.57 20.90 48.20
CA HIS A 260 -28.32 21.87 49.26
C HIS A 260 -27.95 23.24 48.69
N GLU A 261 -28.88 24.20 48.78
CA GLU A 261 -28.62 25.58 48.35
C GLU A 261 -27.50 26.20 49.20
N PRO A 262 -26.44 26.78 48.58
CA PRO A 262 -25.26 27.26 49.29
C PRO A 262 -25.57 28.24 50.42
N MET A 263 -24.73 28.23 51.45
CA MET A 263 -24.84 29.17 52.55
C MET A 263 -24.47 30.60 52.09
N ASN A 264 -25.38 31.56 52.31
CA ASN A 264 -25.15 32.97 51.97
C ASN A 264 -24.14 33.62 52.92
N ASP A 265 -23.64 34.80 52.54
CA ASP A 265 -22.52 35.46 53.23
C ASP A 265 -22.83 35.80 54.69
N MET A 266 -24.07 36.21 54.98
CA MET A 266 -24.51 36.51 56.35
C MET A 266 -24.65 35.25 57.21
N GLU A 267 -25.12 34.14 56.65
CA GLU A 267 -25.18 32.87 57.40
C GLU A 267 -23.77 32.31 57.65
N ALA A 268 -22.90 32.31 56.64
CA ALA A 268 -21.53 31.80 56.75
C ALA A 268 -20.70 32.60 57.77
N ALA A 269 -20.75 33.93 57.72
CA ALA A 269 -20.02 34.81 58.65
C ALA A 269 -20.49 34.72 60.12
N ASN A 270 -21.58 34.00 60.42
CA ASN A 270 -22.02 33.71 61.79
C ASN A 270 -21.60 32.30 62.28
N VAL A 271 -20.90 31.50 61.48
CA VAL A 271 -20.41 30.16 61.86
C VAL A 271 -19.10 30.26 62.64
N VAL A 272 -19.18 30.21 63.97
CA VAL A 272 -18.01 30.26 64.88
C VAL A 272 -17.49 28.87 65.28
N ASP A 273 -18.27 27.81 65.05
CA ASP A 273 -17.86 26.40 65.21
C ASP A 273 -18.59 25.52 64.19
N VAL A 274 -17.84 24.98 63.21
CA VAL A 274 -18.39 24.11 62.16
C VAL A 274 -19.04 22.85 62.71
N TRP A 275 -18.61 22.36 63.88
CA TRP A 275 -19.16 21.14 64.49
C TRP A 275 -20.53 21.36 65.13
N SER A 276 -20.90 22.61 65.44
CA SER A 276 -22.21 22.99 65.98
C SER A 276 -23.34 22.92 64.94
N LEU A 277 -23.00 22.98 63.64
CA LEU A 277 -23.95 22.95 62.54
C LEU A 277 -24.65 21.58 62.43
N GLY A 278 -25.94 21.61 62.06
CA GLY A 278 -26.68 20.42 61.65
C GLY A 278 -26.24 19.93 60.27
N ARG A 279 -26.46 18.63 59.99
CA ARG A 279 -25.97 17.95 58.78
C ARG A 279 -26.24 18.72 57.48
N ASN A 280 -27.45 19.24 57.29
CA ASN A 280 -27.82 19.99 56.09
C ASN A 280 -26.97 21.26 55.92
N ASP A 281 -26.79 22.04 56.99
CA ASP A 281 -26.05 23.31 56.92
C ASP A 281 -24.55 23.12 56.72
N ARG A 282 -23.98 21.99 57.19
CA ARG A 282 -22.62 21.59 56.82
C ARG A 282 -22.48 21.38 55.30
N TRP A 283 -23.44 20.68 54.69
CA TRP A 283 -23.48 20.50 53.24
C TRP A 283 -23.72 21.82 52.48
N ARG A 284 -24.53 22.74 53.01
CA ARG A 284 -24.71 24.09 52.43
C ARG A 284 -23.44 24.95 52.49
N LEU A 285 -22.66 24.84 53.58
CA LEU A 285 -21.39 25.55 53.76
C LEU A 285 -20.28 24.94 52.89
N TYR A 286 -20.16 23.61 52.82
CA TYR A 286 -19.25 22.95 51.88
C TYR A 286 -19.59 23.29 50.41
N SER A 287 -20.88 23.31 50.05
CA SER A 287 -21.34 23.71 48.71
C SER A 287 -21.03 25.18 48.37
N ARG A 288 -20.84 26.05 49.37
CA ARG A 288 -20.32 27.41 49.19
C ARG A 288 -18.83 27.38 48.85
N TRP A 289 -18.01 26.76 49.69
CA TRP A 289 -16.55 26.69 49.50
C TRP A 289 -16.16 26.03 48.17
N VAL A 290 -16.84 24.95 47.77
CA VAL A 290 -16.62 24.30 46.46
C VAL A 290 -16.96 25.24 45.30
N LYS A 291 -18.06 26.00 45.38
CA LYS A 291 -18.42 26.97 44.33
C LYS A 291 -17.43 28.13 44.24
N GLU A 292 -16.93 28.64 45.36
CA GLU A 292 -15.96 29.73 45.37
C GLU A 292 -14.59 29.27 44.84
N TYR A 293 -14.16 28.05 45.19
CA TYR A 293 -12.98 27.42 44.60
C TYR A 293 -13.10 27.29 43.07
N VAL A 294 -14.24 26.78 42.58
CA VAL A 294 -14.51 26.65 41.14
C VAL A 294 -14.58 28.00 40.43
N ALA A 295 -15.09 29.06 41.08
CA ALA A 295 -15.11 30.40 40.51
C ALA A 295 -13.68 30.94 40.30
N ARG A 296 -12.85 30.98 41.35
CA ARG A 296 -11.45 31.44 41.26
C ARG A 296 -10.62 30.59 40.29
N ALA A 297 -10.89 29.28 40.23
CA ALA A 297 -10.22 28.39 39.27
C ALA A 297 -10.63 28.63 37.81
N LYS A 298 -11.85 29.13 37.54
CA LYS A 298 -12.30 29.54 36.21
C LYS A 298 -11.73 30.90 35.78
N GLU A 299 -11.65 31.86 36.70
CA GLU A 299 -11.03 33.18 36.43
C GLU A 299 -9.58 32.99 35.98
N GLY A 300 -8.77 32.25 36.75
CA GLY A 300 -7.41 31.90 36.38
C GLY A 300 -7.28 30.90 35.21
N LEU A 301 -8.37 30.31 34.72
CA LEU A 301 -8.36 29.57 33.45
C LEU A 301 -8.44 30.54 32.27
N GLN A 302 -9.33 31.54 32.33
CA GLN A 302 -9.51 32.52 31.25
C GLN A 302 -8.21 33.33 31.02
N GLU A 303 -7.54 33.78 32.08
CA GLU A 303 -6.25 34.48 31.98
C GLU A 303 -5.19 33.65 31.22
N LEU A 304 -5.11 32.35 31.50
CA LEU A 304 -4.20 31.43 30.81
C LEU A 304 -4.62 31.14 29.36
N GLN A 305 -5.93 31.15 29.05
CA GLN A 305 -6.41 31.02 27.68
C GLN A 305 -6.03 32.25 26.86
N GLU A 306 -6.18 33.46 27.44
CA GLU A 306 -5.76 34.72 26.81
C GLU A 306 -4.24 34.77 26.61
N GLU A 307 -3.42 34.35 27.58
CA GLU A 307 -1.96 34.23 27.34
C GLU A 307 -1.65 33.17 26.27
N PHE A 308 -2.29 32.00 26.28
CA PHE A 308 -2.04 30.96 25.27
C PHE A 308 -2.34 31.46 23.86
N TYR A 309 -3.47 32.15 23.65
CA TYR A 309 -3.78 32.77 22.36
C TYR A 309 -2.76 33.84 21.98
N GLN A 310 -2.26 34.65 22.92
CA GLN A 310 -1.20 35.63 22.65
C GLN A 310 0.11 34.94 22.22
N ARG A 311 0.57 33.93 22.97
CA ARG A 311 1.78 33.14 22.65
C ARG A 311 1.66 32.39 21.33
N TRP A 312 0.47 31.90 20.98
CA TRP A 312 0.27 31.21 19.70
C TRP A 312 0.31 32.18 18.52
N ASN A 313 -0.31 33.36 18.62
CA ASN A 313 -0.19 34.39 17.59
C ASN A 313 1.27 34.85 17.43
N GLU A 314 2.00 35.05 18.55
CA GLU A 314 3.43 35.34 18.56
C GLU A 314 4.26 34.24 17.87
N LEU A 315 4.00 32.96 18.19
CA LEU A 315 4.65 31.81 17.55
C LEU A 315 4.35 31.74 16.05
N LYS A 316 3.11 32.01 15.65
CA LYS A 316 2.67 32.02 14.25
C LYS A 316 3.34 33.15 13.46
N GLU A 317 3.38 34.37 13.99
CA GLU A 317 4.08 35.49 13.34
C GLU A 317 5.57 35.21 13.15
N LEU A 318 6.23 34.62 14.15
CA LEU A 318 7.62 34.19 14.06
C LEU A 318 7.82 33.04 13.05
N ARG A 319 6.84 32.14 12.89
CA ARG A 319 6.86 31.04 11.91
C ARG A 319 6.66 31.56 10.48
N GLU A 320 5.72 32.48 10.26
CA GLU A 320 5.55 33.19 8.98
C GLU A 320 6.83 34.00 8.62
N ALA A 321 7.48 34.63 9.60
CA ALA A 321 8.75 35.32 9.39
C ALA A 321 9.91 34.35 9.04
N GLN A 322 9.95 33.15 9.64
CA GLN A 322 10.91 32.10 9.27
C GLN A 322 10.67 31.63 7.83
N ASP A 323 9.43 31.31 7.47
CA ASP A 323 9.07 30.85 6.13
C ASP A 323 9.35 31.93 5.07
N LEU A 324 9.11 33.20 5.38
CA LEU A 324 9.40 34.32 4.47
C LEU A 324 10.89 34.42 4.13
N ILE A 325 11.78 34.11 5.07
CA ILE A 325 13.25 34.07 4.85
C ILE A 325 13.61 32.89 3.93
N ILE A 326 13.03 31.71 4.16
CA ILE A 326 13.25 30.52 3.33
C ILE A 326 12.77 30.78 1.90
N LEU A 327 11.56 31.31 1.73
CA LEU A 327 10.98 31.64 0.42
C LEU A 327 11.76 32.72 -0.35
N LYS A 328 12.31 33.73 0.34
CA LYS A 328 13.16 34.77 -0.28
C LYS A 328 14.60 34.31 -0.56
N SER A 329 15.01 33.15 -0.06
CA SER A 329 16.29 32.52 -0.44
C SER A 329 16.22 31.79 -1.79
N ALA A 330 15.02 31.37 -2.20
CA ALA A 330 14.77 30.61 -3.42
C ALA A 330 14.79 31.48 -4.68
N HIS A 331 15.06 30.87 -5.84
CA HIS A 331 14.81 31.52 -7.13
C HIS A 331 13.37 31.30 -7.62
N VAL A 332 12.74 30.17 -7.23
CA VAL A 332 11.36 29.81 -7.61
C VAL A 332 10.61 29.29 -6.38
N VAL A 333 9.41 29.79 -6.15
CA VAL A 333 8.45 29.26 -5.17
C VAL A 333 7.28 28.68 -5.94
N GLY A 334 6.95 27.42 -5.69
CA GLY A 334 5.80 26.74 -6.29
C GLY A 334 4.74 26.40 -5.25
N MET A 335 3.48 26.71 -5.53
CA MET A 335 2.34 26.38 -4.67
C MET A 335 1.06 26.07 -5.45
N THR A 336 0.11 25.40 -4.80
CA THR A 336 -1.25 25.29 -5.34
C THR A 336 -2.02 26.59 -5.14
N THR A 337 -3.09 26.82 -5.92
CA THR A 337 -4.00 27.96 -5.65
C THR A 337 -4.62 27.94 -4.26
N THR A 338 -4.88 26.75 -3.71
CA THR A 338 -5.34 26.60 -2.31
C THR A 338 -4.25 26.95 -1.30
N GLY A 339 -2.97 26.69 -1.63
CA GLY A 339 -1.82 27.17 -0.86
C GLY A 339 -1.70 28.68 -0.90
N ALA A 340 -1.81 29.30 -2.08
CA ALA A 340 -1.79 30.76 -2.22
C ALA A 340 -2.89 31.44 -1.40
N ALA A 341 -4.11 30.88 -1.39
CA ALA A 341 -5.20 31.37 -0.56
C ALA A 341 -4.97 31.14 0.95
N LYS A 342 -4.48 29.97 1.39
CA LYS A 342 -4.16 29.68 2.80
C LYS A 342 -3.03 30.58 3.34
N PHE A 343 -2.06 30.91 2.50
CA PHE A 343 -0.85 31.65 2.87
C PHE A 343 -0.80 33.06 2.24
N HIS A 344 -1.94 33.75 2.13
CA HIS A 344 -2.03 35.06 1.49
C HIS A 344 -1.08 36.11 2.11
N SER A 345 -0.98 36.18 3.44
CA SER A 345 -0.04 37.06 4.16
C SER A 345 1.41 36.84 3.72
N LEU A 346 1.77 35.59 3.47
CA LEU A 346 3.11 35.16 3.06
C LEU A 346 3.35 35.46 1.57
N VAL A 347 2.35 35.27 0.70
CA VAL A 347 2.41 35.64 -0.73
C VAL A 347 2.55 37.15 -0.93
N GLU A 348 1.79 37.93 -0.17
CA GLU A 348 1.85 39.39 -0.19
C GLU A 348 3.22 39.90 0.29
N GLN A 349 3.71 39.39 1.42
CA GLN A 349 5.05 39.72 1.95
C GLN A 349 6.19 39.19 1.09
N LEU A 350 6.01 38.10 0.35
CA LEU A 350 6.98 37.57 -0.61
C LEU A 350 7.23 38.56 -1.75
N GLY A 351 6.19 39.32 -2.13
CA GLY A 351 6.27 40.38 -3.14
C GLY A 351 6.74 39.85 -4.49
N ALA A 352 6.13 38.75 -4.95
CA ALA A 352 6.53 38.04 -6.16
C ALA A 352 6.33 38.91 -7.41
N ARG A 353 7.43 39.36 -8.00
CA ARG A 353 7.43 40.24 -9.19
C ARG A 353 6.85 39.56 -10.42
N ILE A 354 7.11 38.26 -10.58
CA ILE A 354 6.68 37.46 -11.73
C ILE A 354 5.83 36.30 -11.21
N VAL A 355 4.57 36.25 -11.63
CA VAL A 355 3.62 35.17 -11.31
C VAL A 355 3.31 34.38 -12.58
N ILE A 356 3.56 33.08 -12.56
CA ILE A 356 3.30 32.15 -13.67
C ILE A 356 2.21 31.18 -13.22
N VAL A 357 1.14 31.08 -14.01
CA VAL A 357 -0.04 30.27 -13.68
C VAL A 357 -0.21 29.18 -14.73
N GLU A 358 -0.08 27.92 -14.32
CA GLU A 358 -0.27 26.75 -15.19
C GLU A 358 -1.71 26.21 -15.12
N GLU A 359 -2.23 25.78 -16.28
CA GLU A 359 -3.63 25.45 -16.54
C GLU A 359 -4.59 26.55 -16.04
N ALA A 360 -4.20 27.80 -16.26
CA ALA A 360 -4.94 29.02 -15.89
C ALA A 360 -6.37 29.11 -16.47
N ALA A 361 -6.72 28.24 -17.42
CA ALA A 361 -8.06 28.11 -17.97
C ALA A 361 -9.01 27.28 -17.07
N GLU A 362 -8.47 26.37 -16.25
CA GLU A 362 -9.19 25.53 -15.28
C GLU A 362 -9.37 26.24 -13.93
N LEU A 363 -8.70 27.37 -13.72
CA LEU A 363 -8.70 28.11 -12.45
C LEU A 363 -9.79 29.17 -12.34
N LEU A 364 -10.48 29.18 -11.19
CA LEU A 364 -11.37 30.27 -10.79
C LEU A 364 -10.59 31.59 -10.80
N GLU A 365 -11.21 32.65 -11.29
CA GLU A 365 -10.59 33.98 -11.32
C GLU A 365 -10.10 34.42 -9.94
N THR A 366 -10.91 34.20 -8.91
CA THR A 366 -10.60 34.54 -7.51
C THR A 366 -9.27 33.93 -7.05
N HIS A 367 -9.04 32.66 -7.37
CA HIS A 367 -7.81 31.93 -7.02
C HIS A 367 -6.55 32.52 -7.67
N VAL A 368 -6.68 33.05 -8.90
CA VAL A 368 -5.55 33.73 -9.56
C VAL A 368 -5.32 35.10 -8.91
N VAL A 369 -6.38 35.86 -8.64
CA VAL A 369 -6.28 37.18 -7.99
C VAL A 369 -5.64 37.07 -6.59
N THR A 370 -5.99 36.07 -5.79
CA THR A 370 -5.36 35.81 -4.46
C THR A 370 -3.91 35.35 -4.52
N SER A 371 -3.33 35.16 -5.71
CA SER A 371 -1.90 34.85 -5.90
C SER A 371 -1.08 36.04 -6.41
N LEU A 372 -1.70 37.21 -6.60
CA LEU A 372 -1.04 38.44 -7.01
C LEU A 372 -0.74 39.32 -5.79
N SER A 373 0.37 40.07 -5.84
CA SER A 373 0.75 41.03 -4.80
C SER A 373 0.79 42.46 -5.36
N PRO A 374 0.75 43.52 -4.52
CA PRO A 374 1.01 44.90 -4.96
C PRO A 374 2.40 45.11 -5.59
N ALA A 375 3.32 44.16 -5.46
CA ALA A 375 4.66 44.16 -6.06
C ALA A 375 4.76 43.30 -7.34
N THR A 376 3.66 42.73 -7.82
CA THR A 376 3.65 41.90 -9.04
C THR A 376 3.68 42.78 -10.29
N GLU A 377 4.81 42.71 -11.00
CA GLU A 377 5.11 43.48 -12.22
C GLU A 377 4.80 42.69 -13.50
N GLN A 378 4.72 41.35 -13.41
CA GLN A 378 4.44 40.47 -14.55
C GLN A 378 3.56 39.27 -14.19
N VAL A 379 2.56 38.96 -15.05
CA VAL A 379 1.66 37.81 -14.94
C VAL A 379 1.63 37.03 -16.26
N ILE A 380 1.88 35.72 -16.19
CA ILE A 380 1.93 34.83 -17.36
C ILE A 380 0.93 33.69 -17.17
N LEU A 381 -0.20 33.75 -17.88
CA LEU A 381 -1.26 32.75 -17.83
C LEU A 381 -1.10 31.74 -18.97
N ILE A 382 -0.85 30.47 -18.63
CA ILE A 382 -0.69 29.37 -19.59
C ILE A 382 -1.85 28.39 -19.41
N GLY A 383 -2.62 28.12 -20.47
CA GLY A 383 -3.81 27.27 -20.36
C GLY A 383 -4.49 27.00 -21.70
N ASP A 384 -5.73 26.49 -21.65
CA ASP A 384 -6.56 26.33 -22.83
C ASP A 384 -8.07 26.37 -22.50
N HIS A 385 -8.74 27.48 -22.83
CA HIS A 385 -10.17 27.69 -22.60
C HIS A 385 -11.09 26.72 -23.37
N GLN A 386 -10.54 25.88 -24.25
CA GLN A 386 -11.27 24.84 -24.99
C GLN A 386 -11.09 23.44 -24.38
N GLN A 387 -10.32 23.32 -23.28
CA GLN A 387 -10.32 22.18 -22.36
C GLN A 387 -11.16 22.53 -21.10
N LEU A 388 -11.01 21.86 -19.96
CA LEU A 388 -11.92 22.08 -18.81
C LEU A 388 -11.91 23.52 -18.28
N ARG A 389 -13.10 23.97 -17.89
CA ARG A 389 -13.37 25.19 -17.13
C ARG A 389 -13.32 24.94 -15.62
N PRO A 390 -13.23 25.99 -14.79
CA PRO A 390 -13.32 25.88 -13.34
C PRO A 390 -14.61 25.21 -12.86
N SER A 391 -14.48 24.30 -11.89
CA SER A 391 -15.63 23.63 -11.29
C SER A 391 -16.22 24.46 -10.14
N VAL A 392 -17.40 25.04 -10.35
CA VAL A 392 -18.15 25.77 -9.30
C VAL A 392 -19.07 24.79 -8.57
N GLY A 393 -18.94 24.68 -7.24
CA GLY A 393 -19.75 23.74 -6.43
C GLY A 393 -21.26 24.04 -6.44
N VAL A 394 -21.64 25.30 -6.68
CA VAL A 394 -23.04 25.74 -6.80
C VAL A 394 -23.38 25.97 -8.28
N TYR A 395 -24.26 25.13 -8.83
CA TYR A 395 -24.65 25.16 -10.25
C TYR A 395 -25.24 26.51 -10.69
N GLU A 396 -25.99 27.18 -9.81
CA GLU A 396 -26.60 28.49 -10.12
C GLU A 396 -25.55 29.60 -10.28
N LEU A 397 -24.46 29.55 -9.50
CA LEU A 397 -23.36 30.52 -9.57
C LEU A 397 -22.58 30.42 -10.88
N ALA A 398 -22.36 29.20 -11.39
CA ALA A 398 -21.88 29.02 -12.77
C ALA A 398 -22.91 29.54 -13.79
N LYS A 399 -24.14 29.01 -13.73
CA LYS A 399 -25.14 29.22 -14.78
C LYS A 399 -25.54 30.69 -14.95
N HIS A 400 -25.82 31.40 -13.85
CA HIS A 400 -26.37 32.75 -13.86
C HIS A 400 -25.28 33.83 -13.71
N TYR A 401 -24.26 33.59 -12.88
CA TYR A 401 -23.23 34.59 -12.55
C TYR A 401 -21.89 34.37 -13.28
N LYS A 402 -21.75 33.30 -14.07
CA LYS A 402 -20.57 33.00 -14.90
C LYS A 402 -19.26 32.84 -14.13
N LEU A 403 -19.36 32.35 -12.90
CA LEU A 403 -18.19 31.97 -12.09
C LEU A 403 -17.47 30.71 -12.63
N ASP A 404 -17.99 30.07 -13.68
CA ASP A 404 -17.30 29.06 -14.49
C ASP A 404 -16.41 29.65 -15.59
N ILE A 405 -16.28 30.97 -15.70
CA ILE A 405 -15.34 31.62 -16.62
C ILE A 405 -14.05 31.94 -15.85
N SER A 406 -12.92 31.38 -16.29
CA SER A 406 -11.60 31.65 -15.73
C SER A 406 -11.09 33.03 -16.13
N LEU A 407 -10.13 33.58 -15.36
CA LEU A 407 -9.47 34.85 -15.70
C LEU A 407 -8.87 34.80 -17.11
N PHE A 408 -8.29 33.64 -17.47
CA PHE A 408 -7.76 33.35 -18.80
C PHE A 408 -8.83 33.56 -19.89
N GLU A 409 -9.99 32.90 -19.78
CA GLU A 409 -11.05 33.02 -20.78
C GLU A 409 -11.65 34.44 -20.81
N ARG A 410 -11.83 35.08 -19.65
CA ARG A 410 -12.33 36.46 -19.57
C ARG A 410 -11.42 37.47 -20.28
N MET A 411 -10.09 37.33 -20.19
CA MET A 411 -9.17 38.21 -20.91
C MET A 411 -9.30 38.06 -22.43
N LEU A 412 -9.54 36.83 -22.93
CA LEU A 412 -9.82 36.60 -24.36
C LEU A 412 -11.14 37.24 -24.79
N MET A 413 -12.20 37.13 -23.96
CA MET A 413 -13.49 37.78 -24.22
C MET A 413 -13.39 39.31 -24.25
N ASN A 414 -12.46 39.89 -23.48
CA ASN A 414 -12.15 41.32 -23.49
C ASN A 414 -11.25 41.76 -24.67
N GLY A 415 -10.93 40.86 -25.61
CA GLY A 415 -10.14 41.18 -26.81
C GLY A 415 -8.63 41.24 -26.58
N MET A 416 -8.12 40.69 -25.47
CA MET A 416 -6.68 40.63 -25.22
C MET A 416 -5.97 39.75 -26.27
N GLN A 417 -4.79 40.18 -26.73
CA GLN A 417 -3.96 39.36 -27.62
C GLN A 417 -3.49 38.09 -26.90
N CYS A 418 -3.57 36.96 -27.61
CA CYS A 418 -3.22 35.65 -27.08
C CYS A 418 -2.29 34.93 -28.05
N SER A 419 -1.13 34.51 -27.55
CA SER A 419 -0.16 33.75 -28.32
C SER A 419 -0.59 32.29 -28.30
N ARG A 420 -1.26 31.86 -29.36
CA ARG A 420 -1.74 30.49 -29.51
C ARG A 420 -0.64 29.60 -30.10
N LEU A 421 -0.34 28.49 -29.43
CA LEU A 421 0.54 27.46 -29.94
C LEU A 421 -0.17 26.68 -31.06
N GLU A 422 0.49 26.52 -32.21
CA GLU A 422 -0.16 26.06 -33.45
C GLU A 422 0.19 24.64 -33.87
N ARG A 423 1.26 24.04 -33.33
CA ARG A 423 1.75 22.71 -33.72
C ARG A 423 1.68 21.72 -32.56
N GLN A 424 1.21 20.50 -32.81
CA GLN A 424 1.03 19.45 -31.80
C GLN A 424 1.94 18.23 -32.05
N HIS A 425 2.46 17.67 -30.95
CA HIS A 425 3.47 16.59 -30.92
C HIS A 425 2.99 15.31 -30.19
N ARG A 426 1.69 15.18 -29.91
CA ARG A 426 1.09 14.11 -29.08
C ARG A 426 0.35 13.05 -29.88
N MET A 427 -0.52 13.48 -30.80
CA MET A 427 -1.62 12.68 -31.35
C MET A 427 -1.36 12.34 -32.82
N ARG A 428 -1.84 11.18 -33.30
CA ARG A 428 -1.94 10.94 -34.74
C ARG A 428 -2.82 12.02 -35.42
N PRO A 429 -2.53 12.41 -36.67
CA PRO A 429 -3.38 13.32 -37.45
C PRO A 429 -4.86 12.91 -37.47
N GLU A 430 -5.16 11.61 -37.59
CA GLU A 430 -6.53 11.09 -37.62
C GLU A 430 -7.31 11.29 -36.32
N PHE A 431 -6.63 11.53 -35.18
CA PHE A 431 -7.27 11.93 -33.92
C PHE A 431 -7.49 13.45 -33.87
N VAL A 432 -6.58 14.24 -34.44
CA VAL A 432 -6.71 15.71 -34.54
C VAL A 432 -7.93 16.09 -35.39
N ASP A 433 -8.23 15.32 -36.44
CA ASP A 433 -9.43 15.48 -37.27
C ASP A 433 -10.77 15.32 -36.50
N LEU A 434 -10.74 14.85 -35.25
CA LEU A 434 -11.93 14.80 -34.37
C LEU A 434 -12.14 16.10 -33.60
N ILE A 435 -11.09 16.91 -33.41
CA ILE A 435 -11.13 18.19 -32.71
C ILE A 435 -10.94 19.40 -33.65
N VAL A 436 -10.50 19.17 -34.90
CA VAL A 436 -10.42 20.14 -35.99
C VAL A 436 -11.34 19.68 -37.13
N PRO A 437 -12.24 20.52 -37.68
CA PRO A 437 -12.51 21.93 -37.33
C PRO A 437 -13.49 22.10 -36.16
N HIS A 438 -13.95 20.99 -35.55
CA HIS A 438 -15.13 20.95 -34.68
C HIS A 438 -15.00 21.69 -33.34
N ILE A 439 -13.78 21.85 -32.83
CA ILE A 439 -13.47 22.57 -31.59
C ILE A 439 -12.45 23.66 -31.90
N TYR A 440 -11.28 23.29 -32.42
CA TYR A 440 -10.24 24.22 -32.87
C TYR A 440 -10.37 24.47 -34.37
N LYS A 441 -10.31 25.74 -34.79
CA LYS A 441 -10.35 26.14 -36.21
C LYS A 441 -9.19 25.57 -37.04
N SER A 442 -8.04 25.38 -36.42
CA SER A 442 -6.83 24.78 -37.00
C SER A 442 -5.90 24.27 -35.90
N LEU A 443 -5.17 23.19 -36.17
CA LEU A 443 -4.06 22.69 -35.37
C LEU A 443 -3.13 21.92 -36.31
N ALA A 444 -1.86 22.31 -36.40
CA ALA A 444 -0.89 21.66 -37.28
C ALA A 444 -0.28 20.42 -36.60
N ASN A 445 0.02 19.39 -37.39
CA ASN A 445 0.73 18.20 -36.92
C ASN A 445 2.23 18.40 -37.08
N ASP A 446 3.01 17.98 -36.08
CA ASP A 446 4.47 17.89 -36.18
C ASP A 446 4.92 16.65 -36.96
N GLU A 447 6.13 16.66 -37.52
CA GLU A 447 6.69 15.50 -38.23
C GLU A 447 6.82 14.26 -37.33
N SER A 448 7.02 14.46 -36.02
CA SER A 448 7.15 13.37 -35.04
C SER A 448 5.89 12.50 -34.86
N VAL A 449 4.69 13.03 -35.13
CA VAL A 449 3.43 12.27 -34.99
C VAL A 449 2.99 11.54 -36.27
N LEU A 450 3.62 11.85 -37.40
CA LEU A 450 3.25 11.24 -38.70
C LEU A 450 3.67 9.76 -38.80
N ASN A 451 4.71 9.37 -38.05
CA ASN A 451 5.40 8.08 -38.18
C ASN A 451 5.15 7.13 -36.99
N TYR A 452 4.00 7.25 -36.31
CA TYR A 452 3.64 6.36 -35.20
C TYR A 452 3.25 4.95 -35.69
N GLU A 453 3.65 3.95 -34.91
CA GLU A 453 3.41 2.52 -35.14
C GLU A 453 1.94 2.11 -34.93
N ASP A 454 1.41 1.26 -35.81
CA ASP A 454 0.01 0.82 -35.80
C ASP A 454 -0.31 -0.13 -34.64
N VAL A 455 -1.57 -0.13 -34.20
CA VAL A 455 -2.02 -0.94 -33.06
C VAL A 455 -2.12 -2.42 -33.42
N LEU A 456 -1.24 -3.24 -32.83
CA LEU A 456 -1.19 -4.68 -33.04
C LEU A 456 -2.52 -5.36 -32.69
N GLY A 457 -2.90 -6.35 -33.50
CA GLY A 457 -4.13 -7.13 -33.36
C GLY A 457 -5.42 -6.44 -33.83
N ILE A 458 -5.39 -5.17 -34.23
CA ILE A 458 -6.58 -4.41 -34.65
C ILE A 458 -6.37 -3.85 -36.06
N SER A 459 -7.43 -3.76 -36.87
CA SER A 459 -7.32 -3.31 -38.27
C SER A 459 -7.26 -1.78 -38.46
N ARG A 460 -7.36 -1.00 -37.39
CA ARG A 460 -7.37 0.49 -37.37
C ARG A 460 -6.85 0.99 -36.03
N ASN A 461 -6.19 2.15 -36.03
CA ASN A 461 -5.74 2.82 -34.80
C ASN A 461 -6.85 3.65 -34.14
N LEU A 462 -7.83 4.08 -34.93
CA LEU A 462 -9.02 4.82 -34.50
C LEU A 462 -10.27 3.97 -34.74
N PHE A 463 -11.08 3.72 -33.71
CA PHE A 463 -12.41 3.14 -33.91
C PHE A 463 -13.43 3.52 -32.83
N PHE A 464 -14.65 3.86 -33.26
CA PHE A 464 -15.80 4.16 -32.41
C PHE A 464 -16.86 3.04 -32.56
N LEU A 465 -16.99 2.20 -31.53
CA LEU A 465 -17.94 1.09 -31.49
C LEU A 465 -19.32 1.57 -31.01
N ASN A 466 -20.29 1.60 -31.92
CA ASN A 466 -21.66 2.05 -31.66
C ASN A 466 -22.55 0.93 -31.11
N HIS A 467 -23.38 1.24 -30.11
CA HIS A 467 -24.41 0.32 -29.58
C HIS A 467 -25.63 1.05 -29.01
N ASN A 468 -26.72 0.31 -28.82
CA ASN A 468 -27.96 0.77 -28.18
C ASN A 468 -28.21 0.15 -26.79
N ARG A 469 -27.21 -0.49 -26.15
CA ARG A 469 -27.38 -1.10 -24.82
C ARG A 469 -27.52 -0.02 -23.73
N HIS A 470 -28.66 -0.06 -23.02
CA HIS A 470 -29.04 0.93 -22.01
C HIS A 470 -28.03 1.04 -20.85
N GLU A 471 -27.93 2.24 -20.29
CA GLU A 471 -27.21 2.53 -19.05
C GLU A 471 -27.91 1.92 -17.81
N SER A 472 -27.25 2.00 -16.66
CA SER A 472 -27.73 1.45 -15.39
C SER A 472 -27.37 2.36 -14.21
N GLY A 473 -28.37 2.68 -13.39
CA GLY A 473 -28.30 3.51 -12.18
C GLY A 473 -29.64 4.22 -11.93
N THR A 474 -30.06 4.35 -10.68
CA THR A 474 -31.27 5.11 -10.28
C THR A 474 -31.04 6.61 -10.41
N ASP A 475 -32.10 7.39 -10.56
CA ASP A 475 -32.00 8.82 -10.85
C ASP A 475 -31.41 9.64 -9.70
N ASP A 476 -31.60 9.19 -8.46
CA ASP A 476 -31.02 9.77 -7.24
C ASP A 476 -29.48 9.64 -7.22
N THR A 477 -28.95 8.60 -7.89
CA THR A 477 -27.50 8.42 -8.02
C THR A 477 -26.96 9.17 -9.24
N LYS A 478 -26.17 10.23 -8.99
CA LYS A 478 -25.47 11.04 -10.03
C LYS A 478 -24.43 10.25 -10.87
N SER A 479 -24.35 8.92 -10.73
CA SER A 479 -23.22 8.09 -11.14
C SER A 479 -23.68 6.88 -11.99
N ARG A 480 -24.02 7.14 -13.26
CA ARG A 480 -24.46 6.10 -14.20
C ARG A 480 -23.31 5.14 -14.56
N SER A 481 -23.67 3.95 -15.00
CA SER A 481 -22.75 2.90 -15.48
C SER A 481 -23.33 2.20 -16.71
N ASN A 482 -22.49 1.52 -17.49
CA ASN A 482 -22.95 0.69 -18.61
C ASN A 482 -22.15 -0.62 -18.64
N LYS A 483 -22.82 -1.71 -18.24
CA LYS A 483 -22.18 -3.03 -18.09
C LYS A 483 -21.67 -3.58 -19.42
N HIS A 484 -22.36 -3.32 -20.52
CA HIS A 484 -21.91 -3.77 -21.85
C HIS A 484 -20.58 -3.11 -22.24
N GLU A 485 -20.45 -1.81 -22.00
CA GLU A 485 -19.21 -1.06 -22.23
C GLU A 485 -18.07 -1.55 -21.32
N ALA A 486 -18.35 -1.73 -20.03
CA ALA A 486 -17.35 -2.13 -19.05
C ALA A 486 -16.80 -3.54 -19.33
N GLU A 487 -17.67 -4.50 -19.66
CA GLU A 487 -17.26 -5.84 -20.06
C GLU A 487 -16.48 -5.84 -21.39
N PHE A 488 -16.92 -5.04 -22.38
CA PHE A 488 -16.22 -4.97 -23.68
C PHE A 488 -14.81 -4.37 -23.53
N LEU A 489 -14.66 -3.22 -22.86
CA LEU A 489 -13.34 -2.59 -22.69
C LEU A 489 -12.41 -3.44 -21.82
N ALA A 490 -12.91 -4.16 -20.82
CA ALA A 490 -12.09 -5.11 -20.05
C ALA A 490 -11.53 -6.24 -20.93
N LYS A 491 -12.33 -6.80 -21.85
CA LYS A 491 -11.87 -7.84 -22.78
C LYS A 491 -10.99 -7.28 -23.91
N LEU A 492 -11.24 -6.06 -24.40
CA LEU A 492 -10.36 -5.39 -25.37
C LEU A 492 -9.00 -5.04 -24.75
N CYS A 493 -8.97 -4.54 -23.50
CA CYS A 493 -7.74 -4.30 -22.75
C CYS A 493 -6.93 -5.60 -22.59
N LYS A 494 -7.57 -6.69 -22.14
CA LYS A 494 -6.94 -8.00 -22.06
C LYS A 494 -6.43 -8.50 -23.41
N TYR A 495 -7.19 -8.29 -24.49
CA TYR A 495 -6.78 -8.67 -25.84
C TYR A 495 -5.52 -7.93 -26.28
N LEU A 496 -5.43 -6.61 -26.03
CA LEU A 496 -4.27 -5.78 -26.32
C LEU A 496 -3.04 -6.18 -25.48
N ILE A 497 -3.22 -6.50 -24.20
CA ILE A 497 -2.14 -7.05 -23.36
C ILE A 497 -1.64 -8.39 -23.93
N LEU A 498 -2.54 -9.23 -24.47
CA LEU A 498 -2.17 -10.46 -25.18
C LEU A 498 -1.54 -10.22 -26.57
N GLN A 499 -1.59 -9.00 -27.14
CA GLN A 499 -0.78 -8.61 -28.31
C GLN A 499 0.60 -8.05 -27.93
N GLY A 500 0.96 -8.00 -26.64
CA GLY A 500 2.24 -7.53 -26.14
C GLY A 500 2.26 -6.11 -25.55
N TYR A 501 1.14 -5.39 -25.52
CA TYR A 501 1.10 -4.06 -24.88
C TYR A 501 1.22 -4.16 -23.36
N SER A 502 2.10 -3.36 -22.75
CA SER A 502 2.22 -3.32 -21.30
C SER A 502 0.97 -2.68 -20.65
N PRO A 503 0.55 -3.12 -19.45
CA PRO A 503 -0.62 -2.54 -18.76
C PRO A 503 -0.52 -1.02 -18.56
N SER A 504 0.69 -0.49 -18.42
CA SER A 504 1.00 0.94 -18.29
C SER A 504 0.81 1.76 -19.59
N GLN A 505 0.90 1.14 -20.77
CA GLN A 505 0.66 1.82 -22.06
C GLN A 505 -0.84 1.96 -22.40
N ILE A 506 -1.71 1.40 -21.56
CA ILE A 506 -3.16 1.43 -21.73
C ILE A 506 -3.78 2.21 -20.57
N THR A 507 -4.62 3.20 -20.87
CA THR A 507 -5.54 3.79 -19.88
C THR A 507 -6.97 3.51 -20.29
N ILE A 508 -7.78 2.97 -19.38
CA ILE A 508 -9.24 2.94 -19.53
C ILE A 508 -9.79 4.23 -18.94
N LEU A 509 -10.28 5.10 -19.82
CA LEU A 509 -11.02 6.30 -19.45
C LEU A 509 -12.52 6.02 -19.49
N THR A 510 -13.25 6.69 -18.61
CA THR A 510 -14.69 6.77 -18.72
C THR A 510 -15.18 8.10 -18.20
N THR A 511 -16.43 8.41 -18.50
CA THR A 511 -17.02 9.70 -18.25
C THR A 511 -17.76 9.76 -16.90
N TYR A 512 -18.14 8.62 -16.31
CA TYR A 512 -18.86 8.55 -15.02
C TYR A 512 -18.11 7.71 -13.96
N ALA A 513 -18.14 8.15 -12.69
CA ALA A 513 -17.46 7.45 -11.60
C ALA A 513 -18.04 6.05 -11.29
N GLY A 514 -19.35 5.85 -11.47
CA GLY A 514 -20.01 4.54 -11.35
C GLY A 514 -19.45 3.51 -12.33
N GLN A 515 -19.10 3.95 -13.54
CA GLN A 515 -18.40 3.12 -14.52
C GLN A 515 -16.96 2.82 -14.12
N VAL A 516 -16.23 3.74 -13.46
CA VAL A 516 -14.90 3.45 -12.87
C VAL A 516 -15.01 2.36 -11.81
N PHE A 517 -16.02 2.40 -10.94
CA PHE A 517 -16.26 1.36 -9.94
C PHE A 517 -16.60 0.01 -10.59
N LEU A 518 -17.48 0.00 -11.60
CA LEU A 518 -17.86 -1.21 -12.33
C LEU A 518 -16.67 -1.85 -13.06
N LEU A 519 -15.86 -1.04 -13.76
CA LEU A 519 -14.62 -1.48 -14.40
C LEU A 519 -13.65 -2.07 -13.37
N LYS A 520 -13.37 -1.37 -12.27
CA LYS A 520 -12.50 -1.88 -11.18
C LYS A 520 -13.04 -3.14 -10.50
N LYS A 521 -14.37 -3.34 -10.49
CA LYS A 521 -15.00 -4.58 -10.01
C LYS A 521 -14.84 -5.74 -10.99
N ILE A 522 -14.90 -5.48 -12.29
CA ILE A 522 -14.73 -6.47 -13.36
C ILE A 522 -13.26 -6.89 -13.54
N THR A 523 -12.29 -5.99 -13.33
CA THR A 523 -10.85 -6.30 -13.53
C THR A 523 -10.17 -6.98 -12.34
N LYS A 524 -10.81 -7.04 -11.15
CA LYS A 524 -10.29 -7.78 -9.99
C LYS A 524 -10.12 -9.27 -10.32
N GLY A 525 -8.87 -9.73 -10.36
CA GLY A 525 -8.52 -11.15 -10.59
C GLY A 525 -8.20 -11.52 -12.05
N GLU A 526 -8.21 -10.57 -12.99
CA GLU A 526 -7.71 -10.79 -14.36
C GLU A 526 -6.31 -10.16 -14.57
N MET A 527 -5.65 -10.50 -15.69
CA MET A 527 -4.33 -9.97 -16.11
C MET A 527 -4.36 -8.48 -16.53
N ILE A 528 -5.19 -7.67 -15.87
CA ILE A 528 -5.41 -6.24 -16.13
C ILE A 528 -4.92 -5.41 -14.91
N VAL A 529 -4.44 -6.08 -13.85
CA VAL A 529 -3.78 -5.43 -12.70
C VAL A 529 -2.55 -4.66 -13.19
N GLY A 530 -2.56 -3.34 -13.01
CA GLY A 530 -1.54 -2.41 -13.52
C GLY A 530 -2.07 -1.43 -14.58
N THR A 531 -3.18 -1.73 -15.25
CA THR A 531 -3.84 -0.78 -16.16
C THR A 531 -4.56 0.31 -15.37
N ARG A 532 -4.37 1.57 -15.77
CA ARG A 532 -5.03 2.70 -15.09
C ARG A 532 -6.49 2.83 -15.51
N ILE A 533 -7.37 3.01 -14.53
CA ILE A 533 -8.82 3.20 -14.71
C ILE A 533 -9.26 4.46 -13.94
N THR A 534 -9.74 5.48 -14.65
CA THR A 534 -10.07 6.81 -14.08
C THR A 534 -11.17 7.52 -14.88
N THR A 535 -11.74 8.59 -14.33
CA THR A 535 -12.58 9.52 -15.09
C THR A 535 -11.74 10.38 -16.04
N VAL A 536 -12.36 10.89 -17.12
CA VAL A 536 -11.75 11.84 -18.07
C VAL A 536 -11.19 13.08 -17.36
N ASP A 537 -11.98 13.70 -16.48
CA ASP A 537 -11.59 14.89 -15.72
C ASP A 537 -10.30 14.64 -14.92
N ASN A 538 -10.23 13.50 -14.22
CA ASN A 538 -9.05 13.06 -13.44
C ASN A 538 -7.90 12.50 -14.33
N PHE A 539 -7.88 12.86 -15.61
CA PHE A 539 -6.82 12.59 -16.58
C PHE A 539 -6.48 13.84 -17.44
N GLN A 540 -6.89 15.04 -17.01
CA GLN A 540 -6.37 16.31 -17.54
C GLN A 540 -4.84 16.41 -17.33
N GLY A 541 -4.15 17.20 -18.17
CA GLY A 541 -2.68 17.19 -18.34
C GLY A 541 -2.16 15.97 -19.10
N GLU A 542 -2.63 14.77 -18.73
CA GLU A 542 -2.04 13.49 -19.11
C GLU A 542 -2.30 13.03 -20.56
N GLU A 543 -1.61 11.96 -20.94
CA GLU A 543 -1.69 11.21 -22.21
C GLU A 543 -1.28 9.74 -21.99
N ASN A 544 -1.62 8.85 -22.92
CA ASN A 544 -1.06 7.49 -22.98
C ASN A 544 -0.99 6.97 -24.43
N ASP A 545 -0.18 5.92 -24.66
CA ASP A 545 -0.04 5.28 -25.97
C ASP A 545 -1.38 4.78 -26.51
N ILE A 546 -2.16 4.06 -25.70
CA ILE A 546 -3.51 3.59 -26.04
C ILE A 546 -4.53 4.08 -25.01
N ILE A 547 -5.64 4.67 -25.50
CA ILE A 547 -6.80 5.03 -24.68
C ILE A 547 -8.01 4.20 -25.09
N LEU A 548 -8.66 3.62 -24.07
CA LEU A 548 -9.92 2.89 -24.18
C LEU A 548 -11.01 3.72 -23.47
N LEU A 549 -11.98 4.27 -24.20
CA LEU A 549 -12.93 5.27 -23.68
C LEU A 549 -14.38 4.76 -23.69
N SER A 550 -15.01 4.74 -22.51
CA SER A 550 -16.45 4.40 -22.32
C SER A 550 -17.27 5.67 -22.06
N PHE A 551 -18.24 5.94 -22.93
CA PHE A 551 -19.13 7.11 -22.86
C PHE A 551 -20.38 6.92 -21.98
N VAL A 552 -20.73 5.68 -21.65
CA VAL A 552 -21.79 5.24 -20.72
C VAL A 552 -23.23 5.49 -21.18
N ARG A 553 -23.53 6.69 -21.69
CA ARG A 553 -24.93 7.14 -21.89
C ARG A 553 -25.61 6.43 -23.05
N SER A 554 -26.77 5.83 -22.75
CA SER A 554 -27.70 5.22 -23.69
C SER A 554 -29.06 5.08 -23.00
N ASN A 555 -30.00 5.95 -23.35
CA ASN A 555 -31.33 6.06 -22.73
C ASN A 555 -32.36 6.55 -23.76
N GLU A 556 -33.65 6.34 -23.47
CA GLU A 556 -34.74 6.66 -24.42
C GLU A 556 -35.00 8.17 -24.53
N GLU A 557 -34.62 8.94 -23.52
CA GLU A 557 -34.72 10.41 -23.48
C GLU A 557 -33.78 11.13 -24.47
N GLY A 558 -32.78 10.44 -25.01
CA GLY A 558 -31.68 11.08 -25.74
C GLY A 558 -30.74 11.92 -24.87
N ASN A 559 -30.78 11.75 -23.55
CA ASN A 559 -30.09 12.59 -22.59
C ASN A 559 -28.62 12.18 -22.42
N ILE A 560 -27.71 12.96 -23.00
CA ILE A 560 -26.26 12.69 -22.95
C ILE A 560 -25.54 13.32 -21.73
N GLY A 561 -26.26 14.02 -20.85
CA GLY A 561 -25.65 14.69 -19.67
C GLY A 561 -24.59 15.73 -20.04
N PHE A 562 -23.46 15.74 -19.33
CA PHE A 562 -22.33 16.64 -19.59
C PHE A 562 -21.61 16.36 -20.92
N LEU A 563 -21.94 15.29 -21.66
CA LEU A 563 -21.46 15.08 -23.04
C LEU A 563 -22.04 16.09 -24.05
N LYS A 564 -22.73 17.13 -23.56
CA LYS A 564 -23.07 18.37 -24.28
C LYS A 564 -21.92 19.40 -24.25
N GLU A 565 -20.97 19.27 -23.32
CA GLU A 565 -19.88 20.24 -23.10
C GLU A 565 -18.68 19.94 -24.01
N GLY A 566 -18.44 20.80 -25.01
CA GLY A 566 -17.31 20.67 -25.93
C GLY A 566 -15.95 20.62 -25.23
N ASN A 567 -15.81 21.35 -24.13
CA ASN A 567 -14.64 21.36 -23.24
C ASN A 567 -14.24 19.96 -22.74
N ARG A 568 -15.23 19.18 -22.25
CA ARG A 568 -15.01 17.79 -21.80
C ARG A 568 -14.71 16.85 -22.96
N ILE A 569 -15.37 17.07 -24.10
CA ILE A 569 -15.15 16.27 -25.32
C ILE A 569 -13.72 16.48 -25.85
N CYS A 570 -13.23 17.72 -25.89
CA CYS A 570 -11.84 18.01 -26.22
C CYS A 570 -10.88 17.22 -25.32
N VAL A 571 -11.09 17.27 -24.00
CA VAL A 571 -10.26 16.55 -23.04
C VAL A 571 -10.35 15.04 -23.23
N ALA A 572 -11.53 14.48 -23.53
CA ALA A 572 -11.72 13.05 -23.77
C ALA A 572 -11.05 12.55 -25.07
N LEU A 573 -11.10 13.34 -26.15
CA LEU A 573 -10.59 12.96 -27.48
C LEU A 573 -9.07 13.13 -27.63
N SER A 574 -8.40 13.86 -26.74
CA SER A 574 -7.01 14.33 -26.93
C SER A 574 -5.96 13.68 -26.01
N ARG A 575 -6.26 12.48 -25.48
CA ARG A 575 -5.38 11.73 -24.55
C ARG A 575 -4.60 10.60 -25.20
N ALA A 576 -4.99 10.18 -26.40
CA ALA A 576 -4.37 9.07 -27.12
C ALA A 576 -3.18 9.53 -27.97
N ARG A 577 -2.08 8.78 -27.92
CA ARG A 577 -0.92 9.00 -28.78
C ARG A 577 -0.97 8.12 -30.03
N LYS A 578 -1.05 6.80 -29.87
CA LYS A 578 -0.96 5.80 -30.95
C LYS A 578 -2.28 5.10 -31.29
N GLY A 579 -3.13 4.82 -30.28
CA GLY A 579 -4.38 4.09 -30.46
C GLY A 579 -5.54 4.66 -29.64
N PHE A 580 -6.71 4.78 -30.26
CA PHE A 580 -7.90 5.35 -29.62
C PHE A 580 -9.16 4.55 -29.96
N PHE A 581 -9.72 3.89 -28.95
CA PHE A 581 -10.87 3.00 -29.09
C PHE A 581 -11.99 3.43 -28.15
N CYS A 582 -13.11 3.83 -28.75
CA CYS A 582 -14.25 4.39 -28.06
C CYS A 582 -15.45 3.44 -28.13
N ILE A 583 -16.30 3.46 -27.11
CA ILE A 583 -17.57 2.73 -27.09
C ILE A 583 -18.69 3.57 -26.47
N GLY A 584 -19.89 3.49 -27.06
CA GLY A 584 -21.07 4.22 -26.60
C GLY A 584 -22.20 4.24 -27.63
N ASN A 585 -23.29 4.97 -27.33
CA ASN A 585 -24.42 5.18 -28.24
C ASN A 585 -24.22 6.45 -29.08
N PHE A 586 -23.46 6.33 -30.16
CA PHE A 586 -23.10 7.47 -31.02
C PHE A 586 -24.26 7.96 -31.88
N GLU A 587 -25.21 7.09 -32.24
CA GLU A 587 -26.47 7.50 -32.88
C GLU A 587 -27.30 8.44 -31.99
N MET A 588 -27.40 8.13 -30.69
CA MET A 588 -28.06 9.00 -29.71
C MET A 588 -27.28 10.31 -29.53
N MET A 589 -25.95 10.23 -29.38
CA MET A 589 -25.12 11.42 -29.19
C MET A 589 -25.18 12.38 -30.38
N ALA A 590 -25.15 11.88 -31.62
CA ALA A 590 -25.27 12.71 -32.82
C ALA A 590 -26.64 13.41 -32.94
N ARG A 591 -27.74 12.71 -32.63
CA ARG A 591 -29.09 13.31 -32.61
C ARG A 591 -29.23 14.40 -31.55
N SER A 592 -28.52 14.28 -30.43
CA SER A 592 -28.61 15.19 -29.28
C SER A 592 -27.57 16.31 -29.25
N SER A 593 -26.62 16.37 -30.20
CA SER A 593 -25.62 17.44 -30.26
C SER A 593 -24.96 17.57 -31.64
N LYS A 594 -24.96 18.80 -32.19
CA LYS A 594 -24.29 19.15 -33.46
C LYS A 594 -22.77 18.88 -33.46
N LEU A 595 -22.13 18.93 -32.30
CA LEU A 595 -20.72 18.58 -32.16
C LEU A 595 -20.50 17.07 -32.38
N TRP A 596 -21.38 16.24 -31.81
CA TRP A 596 -21.36 14.79 -32.02
C TRP A 596 -21.80 14.40 -33.43
N GLU A 597 -22.73 15.14 -34.04
CA GLU A 597 -23.09 15.01 -35.47
C GLU A 597 -21.86 15.25 -36.37
N GLY A 598 -21.14 16.37 -36.17
CA GLY A 598 -19.92 16.67 -36.92
C GLY A 598 -18.81 15.63 -36.74
N ILE A 599 -18.56 15.19 -35.50
CA ILE A 599 -17.58 14.14 -35.18
C ILE A 599 -17.98 12.81 -35.83
N ALA A 600 -19.27 12.43 -35.76
CA ALA A 600 -19.77 11.21 -36.38
C ALA A 600 -19.62 11.24 -37.91
N LEU A 601 -19.84 12.39 -38.56
CA LEU A 601 -19.60 12.56 -40.00
C LEU A 601 -18.11 12.42 -40.36
N THR A 602 -17.18 12.99 -39.59
CA THR A 602 -15.74 12.76 -39.79
C THR A 602 -15.40 11.27 -39.67
N LEU A 603 -15.91 10.60 -38.63
CA LEU A 603 -15.65 9.18 -38.40
C LEU A 603 -16.24 8.30 -39.50
N GLN A 604 -17.44 8.61 -40.01
CA GLN A 604 -18.05 7.92 -41.14
C GLN A 604 -17.21 8.07 -42.41
N ALA A 605 -16.75 9.29 -42.74
CA ALA A 605 -15.90 9.55 -43.89
C ALA A 605 -14.55 8.80 -43.83
N LYS A 606 -14.02 8.53 -42.63
CA LYS A 606 -12.80 7.73 -42.40
C LYS A 606 -13.04 6.21 -42.35
N GLY A 607 -14.29 5.76 -42.26
CA GLY A 607 -14.65 4.36 -41.96
C GLY A 607 -14.23 3.92 -40.55
N ALA A 608 -14.25 4.86 -39.59
CA ALA A 608 -13.74 4.70 -38.22
C ALA A 608 -14.86 4.60 -37.15
N ILE A 609 -16.11 4.39 -37.56
CA ILE A 609 -17.28 4.19 -36.68
C ILE A 609 -18.14 3.05 -37.23
N GLY A 610 -18.71 2.24 -36.33
CA GLY A 610 -19.66 1.18 -36.71
C GLY A 610 -19.99 0.24 -35.56
N ASN A 611 -20.82 -0.77 -35.84
CA ASN A 611 -21.35 -1.69 -34.81
C ASN A 611 -20.44 -2.91 -34.54
N THR A 612 -19.27 -3.01 -35.19
CA THR A 612 -18.27 -4.07 -34.98
C THR A 612 -16.85 -3.53 -35.14
N LEU A 613 -16.01 -3.73 -34.13
CA LEU A 613 -14.56 -3.56 -34.23
C LEU A 613 -13.96 -4.79 -34.93
N VAL A 614 -13.03 -4.61 -35.87
CA VAL A 614 -12.38 -5.73 -36.57
C VAL A 614 -11.00 -5.98 -35.99
N LEU A 615 -10.86 -7.12 -35.29
CA LEU A 615 -9.58 -7.66 -34.87
C LEU A 615 -8.92 -8.40 -36.03
N ARG A 616 -7.60 -8.34 -36.14
CA ARG A 616 -6.80 -9.01 -37.17
C ARG A 616 -5.75 -9.88 -36.48
N CYS A 617 -5.78 -11.19 -36.71
CA CYS A 617 -4.79 -12.09 -36.11
C CYS A 617 -3.40 -11.80 -36.71
N PRO A 618 -2.35 -11.52 -35.91
CA PRO A 618 -1.01 -11.23 -36.44
C PRO A 618 -0.45 -12.39 -37.27
N ARG A 619 -0.60 -13.63 -36.78
CA ARG A 619 -0.14 -14.86 -37.45
C ARG A 619 -0.99 -15.29 -38.65
N HIS A 620 -2.25 -14.84 -38.71
CA HIS A 620 -3.19 -15.18 -39.76
C HIS A 620 -3.82 -13.90 -40.31
N PRO A 621 -3.10 -13.12 -41.14
CA PRO A 621 -3.53 -11.77 -41.54
C PRO A 621 -4.79 -11.76 -42.42
N ASP A 622 -5.20 -12.94 -42.91
CA ASP A 622 -6.45 -13.24 -43.61
C ASP A 622 -7.64 -13.43 -42.66
N LYS A 623 -7.39 -13.85 -41.41
CA LYS A 623 -8.41 -14.13 -40.40
C LYS A 623 -8.79 -12.85 -39.66
N LEU A 624 -9.68 -12.09 -40.27
CA LEU A 624 -10.41 -10.99 -39.62
C LEU A 624 -11.47 -11.55 -38.67
N THR A 625 -11.57 -10.97 -37.47
CA THR A 625 -12.55 -11.36 -36.44
C THR A 625 -13.34 -10.12 -36.00
N PRO A 626 -14.58 -9.91 -36.48
CA PRO A 626 -15.43 -8.84 -35.99
C PRO A 626 -15.92 -9.16 -34.57
N VAL A 627 -15.82 -8.16 -33.68
CA VAL A 627 -16.28 -8.19 -32.29
C VAL A 627 -17.21 -7.00 -32.03
N SER A 628 -18.34 -7.26 -31.36
CA SER A 628 -19.28 -6.22 -30.90
C SER A 628 -19.67 -6.40 -29.44
N SER A 629 -19.31 -7.52 -28.82
CA SER A 629 -19.61 -7.85 -27.43
C SER A 629 -18.42 -8.51 -26.73
N ALA A 630 -18.41 -8.46 -25.40
CA ALA A 630 -17.43 -9.17 -24.58
C ALA A 630 -17.43 -10.70 -24.81
N GLN A 631 -18.51 -11.27 -25.36
CA GLN A 631 -18.61 -12.69 -25.69
C GLN A 631 -17.86 -13.05 -26.98
N ASP A 632 -17.70 -12.12 -27.92
CA ASP A 632 -17.01 -12.38 -29.19
C ASP A 632 -15.51 -12.66 -29.00
N PHE A 633 -14.91 -12.15 -27.93
CA PHE A 633 -13.52 -12.47 -27.55
C PHE A 633 -13.30 -13.96 -27.23
N ARG A 634 -14.37 -14.77 -27.07
CA ARG A 634 -14.26 -16.25 -27.05
C ARG A 634 -13.75 -16.84 -28.37
N LYS A 635 -13.81 -16.08 -29.48
CA LYS A 635 -13.24 -16.42 -30.80
C LYS A 635 -11.72 -16.17 -30.85
N VAL A 636 -11.18 -15.41 -29.89
CA VAL A 636 -9.75 -15.05 -29.78
C VAL A 636 -9.21 -15.23 -28.34
N PRO A 637 -9.43 -16.40 -27.70
CA PRO A 637 -9.30 -16.53 -26.23
C PRO A 637 -7.85 -16.45 -25.74
N GLU A 638 -6.88 -16.78 -26.59
CA GLU A 638 -5.44 -16.68 -26.34
C GLU A 638 -4.78 -15.54 -27.14
N GLY A 639 -5.58 -14.56 -27.60
CA GLY A 639 -5.12 -13.40 -28.40
C GLY A 639 -4.87 -13.70 -29.88
N GLY A 640 -4.62 -14.96 -30.25
CA GLY A 640 -4.70 -15.46 -31.63
C GLY A 640 -6.11 -15.98 -31.95
N CYS A 641 -6.29 -16.55 -33.15
CA CYS A 641 -7.60 -16.99 -33.66
C CYS A 641 -7.95 -18.46 -33.37
N ASP A 642 -9.14 -18.88 -33.82
CA ASP A 642 -9.70 -20.23 -33.69
C ASP A 642 -8.97 -21.36 -34.44
N ARG A 643 -7.99 -21.06 -35.29
CA ARG A 643 -7.19 -22.07 -36.01
C ARG A 643 -6.22 -22.79 -35.07
N PRO A 644 -5.91 -24.09 -35.29
CA PRO A 644 -4.78 -24.75 -34.62
C PRO A 644 -3.47 -24.04 -35.00
N CYS A 645 -2.51 -23.96 -34.07
CA CYS A 645 -1.29 -23.19 -34.33
C CYS A 645 -0.33 -23.85 -35.34
N GLY A 646 -0.12 -25.17 -35.26
CA GLY A 646 0.70 -25.93 -36.22
C GLY A 646 2.23 -25.78 -36.10
N ALA A 647 2.75 -24.78 -35.38
CA ALA A 647 4.19 -24.52 -35.20
C ALA A 647 5.02 -25.76 -34.77
N ARG A 648 6.24 -25.91 -35.28
CA ARG A 648 7.12 -27.09 -35.12
C ARG A 648 8.18 -26.88 -34.02
N LEU A 649 7.87 -27.28 -32.79
CA LEU A 649 8.76 -27.20 -31.62
C LEU A 649 10.09 -27.96 -31.82
N GLU A 650 11.19 -27.46 -31.23
CA GLU A 650 12.58 -27.96 -31.34
C GLU A 650 12.79 -29.46 -31.30
N CYS A 651 12.03 -30.15 -30.46
CA CYS A 651 12.04 -31.62 -30.37
C CYS A 651 11.47 -32.34 -31.62
N GLY A 652 11.30 -31.64 -32.74
CA GLY A 652 10.75 -32.11 -34.01
C GLY A 652 9.22 -32.23 -34.04
N HIS A 653 8.51 -31.87 -32.97
CA HIS A 653 7.08 -32.11 -32.80
C HIS A 653 6.23 -30.85 -32.99
N SER A 654 5.13 -30.97 -33.72
CA SER A 654 4.13 -29.89 -33.81
C SER A 654 3.48 -29.54 -32.46
N CYS A 655 3.19 -28.25 -32.28
CA CYS A 655 2.42 -27.66 -31.20
C CYS A 655 0.96 -28.12 -31.26
N SER A 656 0.36 -28.37 -30.09
CA SER A 656 -1.01 -28.86 -29.93
C SER A 656 -1.96 -27.82 -29.32
N ARG A 657 -1.64 -26.52 -29.41
CA ARG A 657 -2.54 -25.42 -29.02
C ARG A 657 -3.26 -24.79 -30.22
N ILE A 658 -4.32 -24.06 -29.91
CA ILE A 658 -4.92 -23.07 -30.81
C ILE A 658 -3.97 -21.88 -31.04
N CYS A 659 -4.24 -21.04 -32.03
CA CYS A 659 -3.41 -19.88 -32.32
C CYS A 659 -3.43 -18.89 -31.14
N HIS A 660 -2.24 -18.48 -30.68
CA HIS A 660 -2.06 -17.53 -29.59
C HIS A 660 -1.12 -16.38 -29.96
N ALA A 661 -1.22 -15.26 -29.22
CA ALA A 661 -0.46 -14.04 -29.48
C ALA A 661 0.60 -13.69 -28.41
N TYR A 662 0.47 -14.22 -27.18
CA TYR A 662 1.47 -13.99 -26.10
C TYR A 662 2.82 -14.69 -26.35
N ASP A 663 2.80 -15.74 -27.17
CA ASP A 663 3.95 -16.54 -27.61
C ASP A 663 3.64 -16.99 -29.05
N VAL A 664 3.44 -16.04 -29.97
CA VAL A 664 3.37 -16.32 -31.44
C VAL A 664 4.50 -17.28 -31.82
N ASP A 665 5.62 -17.02 -31.17
CA ASP A 665 6.92 -17.59 -31.34
C ASP A 665 6.97 -19.09 -30.96
N HIS A 666 6.55 -19.47 -29.75
CA HIS A 666 6.61 -20.80 -29.10
C HIS A 666 7.79 -21.06 -28.15
N LYS A 667 8.48 -20.01 -27.69
CA LYS A 667 9.73 -20.14 -26.92
C LYS A 667 9.57 -20.61 -25.48
N GLU A 668 8.33 -20.78 -25.03
CA GLU A 668 8.03 -21.32 -23.70
C GLU A 668 7.36 -22.71 -23.76
N MET A 669 7.05 -23.20 -24.97
CA MET A 669 6.19 -24.37 -25.20
C MET A 669 6.92 -25.71 -25.09
N LYS A 670 6.90 -26.30 -23.88
CA LYS A 670 7.51 -27.60 -23.57
C LYS A 670 6.71 -28.78 -24.15
N CYS A 671 7.37 -29.62 -24.95
CA CYS A 671 6.72 -30.80 -25.56
C CYS A 671 6.42 -31.92 -24.55
N THR A 672 5.20 -32.48 -24.65
CA THR A 672 4.63 -33.46 -23.70
C THR A 672 4.77 -34.94 -24.11
N LYS A 673 5.31 -35.23 -25.30
CA LYS A 673 5.46 -36.59 -25.87
C LYS A 673 6.55 -37.43 -25.15
N LYS A 674 6.63 -38.74 -25.42
CA LYS A 674 7.57 -39.69 -24.78
C LYS A 674 9.03 -39.49 -25.23
N CYS A 675 10.00 -39.91 -24.42
CA CYS A 675 11.42 -39.97 -24.80
C CYS A 675 11.78 -41.31 -25.46
N THR A 676 12.87 -41.34 -26.24
CA THR A 676 13.30 -42.48 -27.09
C THR A 676 14.77 -42.88 -26.87
N ARG A 677 15.39 -42.48 -25.75
CA ARG A 677 16.84 -42.65 -25.47
C ARG A 677 17.15 -43.87 -24.59
N THR A 678 18.35 -44.45 -24.71
CA THR A 678 18.91 -45.51 -23.85
C THR A 678 19.86 -44.97 -22.78
N ILE A 679 20.13 -45.74 -21.70
CA ILE A 679 20.67 -45.19 -20.44
C ILE A 679 21.82 -45.96 -19.74
N CYS A 680 22.26 -47.12 -20.26
CA CYS A 680 23.43 -47.84 -19.71
C CYS A 680 23.93 -48.92 -20.67
N ASP A 681 25.14 -49.44 -20.43
CA ASP A 681 25.85 -50.43 -21.26
C ASP A 681 25.15 -51.80 -21.38
N ARG A 682 24.10 -52.04 -20.57
CA ARG A 682 23.18 -53.18 -20.68
C ARG A 682 21.91 -52.86 -21.48
N ASN A 683 21.94 -51.81 -22.32
CA ASN A 683 20.91 -51.40 -23.29
C ASN A 683 19.48 -51.15 -22.74
N HIS A 684 19.34 -50.75 -21.47
CA HIS A 684 18.04 -50.34 -20.93
C HIS A 684 17.57 -48.98 -21.50
N ALA A 685 16.25 -48.82 -21.68
CA ALA A 685 15.60 -47.61 -22.23
C ALA A 685 15.13 -46.62 -21.15
N CYS A 686 15.00 -45.34 -21.50
CA CYS A 686 14.59 -44.26 -20.59
C CYS A 686 13.06 -44.12 -20.45
N PRO A 687 12.47 -44.20 -19.24
CA PRO A 687 11.01 -44.23 -19.04
C PRO A 687 10.33 -42.84 -18.96
N LEU A 688 10.98 -41.76 -19.42
CA LEU A 688 10.56 -40.37 -19.14
C LEU A 688 9.91 -39.66 -20.34
N LYS A 689 9.33 -38.48 -20.11
CA LYS A 689 8.84 -37.58 -21.18
C LYS A 689 10.00 -36.90 -21.91
N CYS A 690 9.78 -36.44 -23.13
CA CYS A 690 10.83 -35.90 -24.02
C CYS A 690 11.63 -34.74 -23.39
N PHE A 691 10.96 -33.85 -22.64
CA PHE A 691 11.57 -32.71 -21.95
C PHE A 691 12.34 -33.06 -20.65
N GLN A 692 12.44 -34.34 -20.27
CA GLN A 692 13.01 -34.78 -18.99
C GLN A 692 14.37 -35.49 -19.18
N LYS A 693 15.27 -35.34 -18.20
CA LYS A 693 16.63 -35.90 -18.24
C LYS A 693 16.69 -37.30 -17.61
N CYS A 694 17.34 -38.25 -18.29
CA CYS A 694 17.44 -39.64 -17.87
C CYS A 694 18.41 -39.87 -16.69
N ALA A 695 18.27 -41.01 -16.00
CA ALA A 695 18.90 -41.32 -14.71
C ALA A 695 19.56 -42.72 -14.71
N PRO A 696 20.50 -43.04 -13.79
CA PRO A 696 21.27 -44.29 -13.80
C PRO A 696 20.45 -45.55 -13.45
N CYS A 697 20.97 -46.70 -13.88
CA CYS A 697 20.30 -48.01 -13.80
C CYS A 697 20.15 -48.52 -12.35
N LYS A 698 19.01 -49.18 -12.05
CA LYS A 698 18.65 -49.70 -10.71
C LYS A 698 18.25 -51.19 -10.69
N VAL A 699 18.61 -51.96 -11.72
CA VAL A 699 18.29 -53.40 -11.82
C VAL A 699 19.08 -54.20 -10.75
N PRO A 700 18.49 -55.17 -10.05
CA PRO A 700 19.16 -55.95 -8.99
C PRO A 700 20.01 -57.13 -9.54
N VAL A 701 20.97 -57.61 -8.73
CA VAL A 701 21.85 -58.76 -8.97
C VAL A 701 22.16 -59.53 -7.65
N ARG A 702 22.59 -60.80 -7.73
CA ARG A 702 22.82 -61.69 -6.56
C ARG A 702 24.31 -61.90 -6.27
N GLN A 703 24.73 -61.94 -5.00
CA GLN A 703 26.14 -62.02 -4.55
C GLN A 703 26.30 -62.80 -3.22
N LEU A 704 27.52 -63.26 -2.88
CA LEU A 704 27.85 -64.04 -1.66
C LEU A 704 28.70 -63.22 -0.67
N MET A 705 28.42 -63.30 0.64
CA MET A 705 29.06 -62.48 1.68
C MET A 705 30.24 -63.21 2.38
N PRO A 706 31.48 -62.68 2.37
CA PRO A 706 32.67 -63.43 2.82
C PRO A 706 32.75 -63.80 4.30
N THR A 707 32.20 -62.97 5.21
CA THR A 707 32.54 -63.02 6.65
C THR A 707 31.63 -63.89 7.51
N CYS A 708 30.47 -64.28 7.00
CA CYS A 708 29.51 -65.12 7.74
C CYS A 708 28.79 -66.17 6.88
N GLY A 709 29.22 -66.40 5.64
CA GLY A 709 28.70 -67.47 4.77
C GLY A 709 27.30 -67.29 4.18
N HIS A 710 26.66 -66.13 4.35
CA HIS A 710 25.29 -65.87 3.88
C HIS A 710 25.26 -65.24 2.47
N VAL A 711 24.16 -65.44 1.73
CA VAL A 711 23.93 -64.90 0.37
C VAL A 711 23.03 -63.66 0.44
N ALA A 712 23.24 -62.69 -0.46
CA ALA A 712 22.46 -61.44 -0.52
C ALA A 712 22.18 -60.96 -1.95
N GLU A 713 21.18 -60.09 -2.10
CA GLU A 713 20.86 -59.38 -3.35
C GLU A 713 21.16 -57.88 -3.21
N ILE A 714 21.84 -57.32 -4.22
CA ILE A 714 22.31 -55.93 -4.23
C ILE A 714 22.05 -55.28 -5.61
N PRO A 715 21.95 -53.94 -5.72
CA PRO A 715 21.82 -53.25 -7.01
C PRO A 715 23.03 -53.49 -7.92
N CYS A 716 22.83 -53.42 -9.25
CA CYS A 716 23.88 -53.54 -10.27
C CYS A 716 25.02 -52.47 -10.20
N SER A 717 24.99 -51.59 -9.20
CA SER A 717 25.94 -50.49 -9.00
C SER A 717 26.66 -50.51 -7.63
N ILE A 718 26.67 -51.64 -6.91
CA ILE A 718 27.23 -51.78 -5.54
C ILE A 718 28.08 -53.05 -5.43
N SER A 719 29.09 -53.06 -4.56
CA SER A 719 30.04 -54.17 -4.33
C SER A 719 29.59 -55.13 -3.20
N PRO A 720 30.05 -56.40 -3.16
CA PRO A 720 29.71 -57.35 -2.11
C PRO A 720 30.49 -57.16 -0.79
N SER A 721 31.64 -56.48 -0.82
CA SER A 721 32.57 -56.38 0.32
C SER A 721 32.05 -55.48 1.45
N ASP A 722 31.14 -54.56 1.11
CA ASP A 722 30.74 -53.43 1.95
C ASP A 722 29.50 -53.73 2.83
N TRP A 723 29.24 -55.01 3.13
CA TRP A 723 27.96 -55.48 3.69
C TRP A 723 28.11 -56.37 4.94
N THR A 724 27.26 -56.13 5.95
CA THR A 724 27.41 -56.70 7.31
C THR A 724 26.28 -57.68 7.68
N CYS A 725 26.64 -58.74 8.41
CA CYS A 725 25.76 -59.86 8.80
C CYS A 725 24.74 -59.50 9.92
N ARG A 726 23.57 -60.16 9.96
CA ARG A 726 22.41 -59.73 10.79
C ARG A 726 21.62 -60.84 11.50
N HIS A 727 22.29 -61.88 12.03
CA HIS A 727 21.61 -63.01 12.74
C HIS A 727 21.54 -62.86 14.29
N PRO A 728 20.50 -63.39 14.97
CA PRO A 728 20.15 -63.02 16.37
C PRO A 728 20.84 -63.86 17.48
N CYS A 729 20.73 -63.40 18.74
CA CYS A 729 21.20 -64.08 19.96
C CYS A 729 20.05 -64.77 20.76
N VAL A 730 20.38 -65.55 21.80
CA VAL A 730 19.48 -66.55 22.43
C VAL A 730 19.52 -66.63 23.98
N LYS A 731 19.53 -65.49 24.70
CA LYS A 731 19.53 -65.42 26.20
C LYS A 731 18.30 -64.70 26.77
N ILE A 732 18.07 -64.70 28.09
CA ILE A 732 16.86 -64.15 28.76
C ILE A 732 17.20 -63.29 30.00
N LEU A 733 16.36 -62.30 30.32
CA LEU A 733 16.55 -61.23 31.32
C LEU A 733 15.49 -61.23 32.45
N LYS A 734 15.82 -60.59 33.58
CA LYS A 734 15.00 -60.56 34.82
C LYS A 734 13.56 -60.05 34.70
N CYS A 735 13.23 -59.27 33.66
CA CYS A 735 11.87 -58.78 33.42
C CYS A 735 10.98 -59.78 32.64
N GLY A 736 11.38 -61.06 32.57
CA GLY A 736 10.63 -62.11 31.86
C GLY A 736 10.86 -62.17 30.34
N HIS A 737 11.83 -61.44 29.81
CA HIS A 737 11.98 -61.21 28.36
C HIS A 737 13.38 -61.57 27.81
N PRO A 738 13.50 -61.97 26.53
CA PRO A 738 14.78 -62.32 25.90
C PRO A 738 15.76 -61.13 25.73
N CYS A 739 17.05 -61.45 25.62
CA CYS A 739 18.13 -60.55 25.23
C CYS A 739 18.00 -60.21 23.72
N PRO A 740 17.98 -58.93 23.32
CA PRO A 740 17.63 -58.51 21.96
C PRO A 740 18.80 -58.41 20.97
N ASP A 741 20.02 -58.74 21.40
CA ASP A 741 21.24 -58.45 20.65
C ASP A 741 21.54 -59.45 19.51
N LEU A 742 22.43 -59.08 18.58
CA LEU A 742 22.88 -59.94 17.47
C LEU A 742 24.05 -60.84 17.89
N CYS A 743 24.32 -61.89 17.13
CA CYS A 743 25.38 -62.88 17.41
C CYS A 743 26.82 -62.30 17.58
N GLY A 744 27.06 -61.05 17.15
CA GLY A 744 28.34 -60.35 17.30
C GLY A 744 28.46 -59.39 18.49
N VAL A 745 27.51 -59.37 19.45
CA VAL A 745 27.42 -58.33 20.50
C VAL A 745 27.05 -58.94 21.88
N PRO A 746 27.64 -58.49 23.01
CA PRO A 746 27.32 -58.98 24.36
C PRO A 746 26.03 -58.37 24.97
N CYS A 747 25.27 -59.18 25.72
CA CYS A 747 23.96 -58.85 26.30
C CYS A 747 23.97 -57.85 27.48
N THR A 748 22.83 -57.19 27.72
CA THR A 748 22.66 -56.09 28.70
C THR A 748 21.67 -56.40 29.85
N VAL A 749 21.59 -55.52 30.87
CA VAL A 749 20.74 -55.70 32.07
C VAL A 749 19.49 -54.80 32.15
N ALA A 750 19.36 -53.77 31.32
CA ALA A 750 18.24 -52.84 31.38
C ALA A 750 17.08 -53.32 30.51
N CYS A 751 15.89 -53.51 31.09
CA CYS A 751 14.72 -53.98 30.35
C CYS A 751 14.20 -52.90 29.38
N ASN A 752 14.74 -52.90 28.16
CA ASN A 752 14.34 -52.02 27.06
C ASN A 752 13.22 -52.62 26.19
N VAL A 753 12.65 -53.76 26.61
CA VAL A 753 11.49 -54.38 25.95
C VAL A 753 10.31 -53.43 26.07
N LYS A 754 9.61 -53.25 24.95
CA LYS A 754 8.55 -52.26 24.81
C LYS A 754 7.22 -52.87 25.24
N VAL A 755 6.60 -52.27 26.24
CA VAL A 755 5.18 -52.47 26.54
C VAL A 755 4.38 -51.43 25.77
N THR A 756 3.18 -51.76 25.32
CA THR A 756 2.28 -50.81 24.65
C THR A 756 1.39 -50.18 25.71
N VAL A 757 1.36 -48.85 25.77
CA VAL A 757 0.44 -48.08 26.63
C VAL A 757 -0.27 -47.02 25.81
N GLN A 758 -1.58 -46.86 26.02
CA GLN A 758 -2.37 -45.88 25.30
C GLN A 758 -2.06 -44.46 25.82
N SER A 759 -1.77 -43.54 24.90
CA SER A 759 -1.41 -42.15 25.22
C SER A 759 -2.63 -41.24 25.31
N LYS A 760 -2.48 -40.07 25.97
CA LYS A 760 -3.48 -38.99 25.97
C LYS A 760 -3.74 -38.34 24.59
N CYS A 761 -3.06 -38.80 23.54
CA CYS A 761 -3.39 -38.49 22.14
C CYS A 761 -4.20 -39.60 21.45
N GLY A 762 -4.76 -40.57 22.18
CA GLY A 762 -5.52 -41.72 21.65
C GLY A 762 -4.67 -42.87 21.11
N HIS A 763 -3.46 -42.56 20.62
CA HIS A 763 -2.54 -43.51 20.00
C HIS A 763 -1.81 -44.43 21.00
N ASP A 764 -1.54 -45.65 20.57
CA ASP A 764 -0.74 -46.63 21.29
C ASP A 764 0.77 -46.34 21.20
N VAL A 765 1.45 -46.31 22.35
CA VAL A 765 2.89 -45.99 22.42
C VAL A 765 3.67 -47.16 22.99
N ALA A 766 4.46 -47.79 22.13
CA ALA A 766 5.40 -48.84 22.49
C ALA A 766 6.63 -48.27 23.24
N ILE A 767 6.60 -48.31 24.56
CA ILE A 767 7.56 -47.69 25.48
C ILE A 767 8.34 -48.74 26.29
N PRO A 768 9.66 -48.59 26.52
CA PRO A 768 10.39 -49.43 27.47
C PRO A 768 9.67 -49.57 28.81
N CYS A 769 9.51 -50.81 29.30
CA CYS A 769 8.77 -51.15 30.52
C CYS A 769 9.06 -50.23 31.72
N LYS A 770 10.31 -49.81 31.88
CA LYS A 770 10.81 -48.91 32.95
C LYS A 770 10.28 -47.46 32.92
N ASP A 771 9.60 -47.05 31.86
CA ASP A 771 9.15 -45.66 31.62
C ASP A 771 7.61 -45.55 31.47
N ALA A 772 6.87 -46.65 31.62
CA ALA A 772 5.47 -46.79 31.19
C ALA A 772 4.50 -45.82 31.90
N ASP A 773 4.64 -45.64 33.21
CA ASP A 773 3.65 -44.91 34.03
C ASP A 773 3.72 -43.38 33.89
N ASN A 774 4.70 -42.85 33.15
CA ASN A 774 4.91 -41.42 33.01
C ASN A 774 4.25 -40.88 31.73
N HIS A 775 3.03 -40.37 31.85
CA HIS A 775 2.25 -39.82 30.72
C HIS A 775 3.01 -38.77 29.87
N GLY A 776 3.92 -37.99 30.47
CA GLY A 776 4.75 -37.03 29.73
C GLY A 776 5.78 -37.73 28.83
N LYS A 777 6.50 -38.73 29.36
CA LYS A 777 7.40 -39.59 28.57
C LYS A 777 6.64 -40.41 27.52
N VAL A 778 5.42 -40.85 27.81
CA VAL A 778 4.54 -41.56 26.86
C VAL A 778 4.15 -40.66 25.70
N LEU A 779 3.59 -39.47 25.96
CA LEU A 779 3.21 -38.54 24.89
C LEU A 779 4.42 -38.13 24.04
N ALA A 780 5.55 -37.79 24.66
CA ALA A 780 6.79 -37.42 23.97
C ALA A 780 7.40 -38.58 23.14
N ARG A 781 6.99 -39.83 23.38
CA ARG A 781 7.42 -41.01 22.61
C ARG A 781 6.38 -41.47 21.58
N CYS A 782 5.24 -40.78 21.42
CA CYS A 782 4.28 -41.07 20.36
C CYS A 782 4.87 -40.78 18.96
N ARG A 783 4.87 -41.82 18.10
CA ARG A 783 5.54 -41.83 16.79
C ARG A 783 4.60 -41.76 15.59
N GLU A 784 3.29 -41.77 15.78
CA GLU A 784 2.33 -41.61 14.68
C GLU A 784 2.60 -40.30 13.92
N PRO A 785 2.47 -40.30 12.57
CA PRO A 785 2.82 -39.16 11.75
C PRO A 785 1.91 -37.96 12.04
N CYS A 786 2.44 -36.74 11.94
CA CYS A 786 1.64 -35.53 12.19
C CYS A 786 0.55 -35.31 11.12
N GLY A 787 0.79 -35.76 9.88
CA GLY A 787 -0.17 -35.71 8.76
C GLY A 787 -0.44 -34.30 8.17
N SER A 788 -0.31 -33.25 8.98
CA SER A 788 -0.60 -31.86 8.63
C SER A 788 0.27 -31.32 7.49
N THR A 789 -0.33 -30.60 6.55
CA THR A 789 0.38 -29.82 5.52
C THR A 789 0.97 -28.54 6.11
N LEU A 790 2.21 -28.22 5.77
CA LEU A 790 2.90 -27.01 6.20
C LEU A 790 2.67 -25.84 5.22
N SER A 791 2.93 -24.61 5.64
CA SER A 791 2.93 -23.39 4.78
C SER A 791 3.87 -23.46 3.57
N CYS A 792 4.86 -24.37 3.60
CA CYS A 792 5.73 -24.68 2.47
C CYS A 792 5.21 -25.83 1.58
N GLU A 793 3.91 -26.13 1.64
CA GLU A 793 3.15 -27.17 0.90
C GLU A 793 3.58 -28.63 1.15
N HIS A 794 4.69 -28.85 1.86
CA HIS A 794 5.14 -30.18 2.26
C HIS A 794 4.35 -30.74 3.44
N VAL A 795 4.09 -32.05 3.43
CA VAL A 795 3.49 -32.77 4.57
C VAL A 795 4.50 -32.86 5.73
N CYS A 796 4.05 -32.59 6.95
CA CYS A 796 4.90 -32.59 8.13
C CYS A 796 5.43 -33.99 8.47
N LYS A 797 6.74 -34.20 8.27
CA LYS A 797 7.48 -35.41 8.70
C LYS A 797 7.70 -35.50 10.22
N GLY A 798 7.07 -34.63 11.00
CA GLY A 798 7.03 -34.74 12.46
C GLY A 798 6.11 -35.86 12.92
N THR A 799 6.20 -36.21 14.21
CA THR A 799 5.29 -37.16 14.85
C THR A 799 4.35 -36.45 15.81
N CYS A 800 3.16 -37.00 16.05
CA CYS A 800 2.15 -36.51 16.99
C CYS A 800 2.75 -36.07 18.35
N GLY A 801 3.60 -36.91 18.95
CA GLY A 801 4.26 -36.61 20.22
C GLY A 801 5.33 -35.51 20.16
N SER A 802 5.93 -35.28 18.98
CA SER A 802 7.01 -34.32 18.78
C SER A 802 6.61 -33.03 18.07
N CYS A 803 5.35 -32.94 17.65
CA CYS A 803 4.67 -31.73 17.17
C CYS A 803 3.50 -31.30 18.07
N TYR A 804 3.43 -31.86 19.29
CA TYR A 804 2.40 -31.57 20.29
C TYR A 804 0.96 -31.61 19.73
N GLN A 805 0.60 -32.71 19.07
CA GLN A 805 -0.72 -32.88 18.41
C GLN A 805 -1.02 -31.76 17.38
N ALA A 806 -0.07 -31.51 16.47
CA ALA A 806 -0.13 -30.49 15.40
C ALA A 806 -0.20 -29.02 15.87
N ARG A 807 0.17 -28.74 17.13
CA ARG A 807 0.27 -27.37 17.67
C ARG A 807 1.58 -26.67 17.31
N PHE A 808 2.68 -27.42 17.25
CA PHE A 808 4.03 -26.88 17.03
C PHE A 808 4.80 -27.75 16.03
N HIS A 809 4.81 -27.37 14.75
CA HIS A 809 5.46 -28.14 13.70
C HIS A 809 6.98 -28.01 13.75
N LYS A 810 7.66 -29.08 13.32
CA LYS A 810 9.11 -29.06 13.17
C LYS A 810 9.51 -28.37 11.86
N LYS A 811 10.70 -27.74 11.87
CA LYS A 811 11.38 -27.21 10.66
C LYS A 811 11.29 -28.25 9.53
N CYS A 812 10.84 -27.83 8.34
CA CYS A 812 10.73 -28.75 7.21
C CYS A 812 12.14 -29.17 6.74
N LEU A 813 12.33 -30.48 6.55
CA LEU A 813 13.61 -31.07 6.13
C LEU A 813 13.56 -31.65 4.70
N GLU A 814 12.51 -31.33 3.94
CA GLU A 814 12.49 -31.61 2.52
C GLU A 814 13.47 -30.69 1.77
N LYS A 815 13.87 -31.07 0.56
CA LYS A 815 14.76 -30.26 -0.26
C LYS A 815 14.01 -29.02 -0.72
N CYS A 816 14.60 -27.83 -0.56
CA CYS A 816 13.94 -26.59 -0.92
C CYS A 816 13.62 -26.50 -2.42
N GLY A 817 14.59 -26.80 -3.29
CA GLY A 817 14.41 -26.87 -4.76
C GLY A 817 14.09 -25.53 -5.46
N ARG A 818 13.74 -24.48 -4.71
CA ARG A 818 13.49 -23.13 -5.22
C ARG A 818 14.76 -22.53 -5.84
N VAL A 819 14.60 -21.82 -6.95
CA VAL A 819 15.70 -21.08 -7.60
C VAL A 819 15.90 -19.75 -6.88
N LEU A 820 17.12 -19.50 -6.40
CA LEU A 820 17.54 -18.26 -5.75
C LEU A 820 17.63 -17.12 -6.76
N VAL A 821 17.59 -15.87 -6.30
CA VAL A 821 17.71 -14.66 -7.15
C VAL A 821 18.94 -14.65 -8.09
N CYS A 822 20.00 -15.34 -7.70
CA CYS A 822 21.22 -15.50 -8.50
C CYS A 822 21.17 -16.61 -9.59
N GLY A 823 20.02 -17.26 -9.79
CA GLY A 823 19.83 -18.36 -10.76
C GLY A 823 20.20 -19.76 -10.26
N HIS A 824 20.75 -19.88 -9.05
CA HIS A 824 21.16 -21.17 -8.46
C HIS A 824 20.00 -21.87 -7.73
N GLU A 825 19.89 -23.20 -7.84
CA GLU A 825 18.98 -24.02 -7.05
C GLU A 825 19.36 -24.01 -5.55
N CYS A 826 18.38 -23.82 -4.67
CA CYS A 826 18.56 -23.90 -3.23
C CYS A 826 18.74 -25.36 -2.78
N LYS A 827 19.99 -25.73 -2.46
CA LYS A 827 20.38 -27.08 -1.99
C LYS A 827 20.21 -27.31 -0.49
N GLU A 828 19.75 -26.29 0.23
CA GLU A 828 19.50 -26.33 1.67
C GLU A 828 18.11 -26.91 1.98
N PRO A 829 17.82 -27.29 3.25
CA PRO A 829 16.48 -27.72 3.66
C PRO A 829 15.40 -26.64 3.43
N CYS A 830 14.14 -27.06 3.30
CA CYS A 830 13.02 -26.19 3.01
C CYS A 830 12.67 -25.26 4.18
N ALA A 831 13.25 -24.05 4.17
CA ALA A 831 12.76 -22.90 4.92
C ALA A 831 11.85 -22.04 4.02
N MET A 832 10.89 -21.33 4.64
CA MET A 832 10.00 -20.39 3.94
C MET A 832 10.77 -19.33 3.14
N ASN A 833 11.88 -18.83 3.71
CA ASN A 833 12.85 -17.97 3.03
C ASN A 833 14.15 -18.75 2.81
N CYS A 834 14.77 -18.60 1.63
CA CYS A 834 16.00 -19.32 1.29
C CYS A 834 17.25 -18.51 1.68
N PRO A 835 18.32 -19.15 2.19
CA PRO A 835 19.54 -18.44 2.58
C PRO A 835 20.38 -17.97 1.37
N PRO A 836 21.31 -17.01 1.54
CA PRO A 836 22.21 -16.54 0.49
C PRO A 836 23.04 -17.66 -0.16
N CYS A 837 23.31 -17.54 -1.47
CA CYS A 837 23.93 -18.62 -2.24
C CYS A 837 25.41 -18.83 -1.90
N LYS A 838 25.75 -20.03 -1.42
CA LYS A 838 27.11 -20.45 -1.03
C LYS A 838 27.99 -20.93 -2.20
N LEU A 839 27.44 -21.08 -3.42
CA LEU A 839 28.19 -21.52 -4.61
C LEU A 839 29.13 -20.41 -5.12
N LYS A 840 30.06 -20.73 -6.04
CA LYS A 840 30.95 -19.72 -6.66
C LYS A 840 30.13 -18.74 -7.50
N CYS A 841 30.56 -17.48 -7.59
CA CYS A 841 29.88 -16.50 -8.42
C CYS A 841 30.24 -16.66 -9.90
N GLU A 842 29.26 -16.95 -10.74
CA GLU A 842 29.39 -17.05 -12.21
C GLU A 842 29.34 -15.69 -12.92
N ASN A 843 29.48 -14.57 -12.20
CA ASN A 843 29.44 -13.24 -12.81
C ASN A 843 30.81 -12.93 -13.46
N GLU A 844 30.85 -12.82 -14.78
CA GLU A 844 32.05 -12.52 -15.55
C GLU A 844 31.74 -11.66 -16.78
N CYS A 845 32.74 -10.91 -17.23
CA CYS A 845 32.73 -10.16 -18.47
C CYS A 845 34.01 -10.47 -19.27
N GLN A 846 34.10 -9.97 -20.50
CA GLN A 846 35.26 -10.21 -21.38
C GLN A 846 36.61 -9.67 -20.83
N HIS A 847 36.60 -8.93 -19.71
CA HIS A 847 37.81 -8.46 -19.01
C HIS A 847 38.17 -9.28 -17.76
N SER A 848 37.19 -9.85 -17.04
CA SER A 848 37.41 -10.44 -15.71
C SER A 848 36.24 -11.30 -15.21
N HIS A 849 36.54 -12.23 -14.30
CA HIS A 849 35.55 -13.05 -13.58
C HIS A 849 35.51 -12.70 -12.09
N CYS A 850 34.34 -12.84 -11.46
CA CYS A 850 34.19 -12.69 -10.02
C CYS A 850 34.78 -13.91 -9.29
N ARG A 851 35.55 -13.67 -8.21
CA ARG A 851 36.16 -14.73 -7.38
C ARG A 851 35.45 -15.00 -6.04
N LYS A 852 34.38 -14.25 -5.75
CA LYS A 852 33.58 -14.32 -4.52
C LYS A 852 32.55 -15.47 -4.56
N LYS A 853 31.89 -15.75 -3.42
CA LYS A 853 30.67 -16.59 -3.41
C LYS A 853 29.51 -15.85 -4.06
N CYS A 854 28.53 -16.57 -4.57
CA CYS A 854 27.46 -16.01 -5.40
C CYS A 854 26.48 -15.13 -4.61
N GLY A 855 26.28 -15.38 -3.31
CA GLY A 855 25.52 -14.51 -2.40
C GLY A 855 26.27 -13.27 -1.91
N GLU A 856 27.58 -13.16 -2.14
CA GLU A 856 28.39 -11.99 -1.76
C GLU A 856 28.32 -10.91 -2.86
N VAL A 857 28.47 -9.63 -2.48
CA VAL A 857 28.33 -8.50 -3.43
C VAL A 857 29.51 -8.43 -4.41
N CYS A 858 29.22 -8.39 -5.71
CA CYS A 858 30.21 -8.33 -6.79
C CYS A 858 30.88 -6.95 -6.91
N ALA A 859 32.12 -6.90 -7.39
CA ALA A 859 32.77 -5.65 -7.77
C ALA A 859 32.44 -5.28 -9.23
N ALA A 860 32.22 -4.00 -9.51
CA ALA A 860 31.89 -3.50 -10.84
C ALA A 860 33.15 -3.35 -11.73
N CYS A 861 33.08 -3.85 -12.97
CA CYS A 861 34.20 -3.80 -13.94
C CYS A 861 34.39 -2.39 -14.52
N LYS A 862 35.57 -1.79 -14.30
CA LYS A 862 35.90 -0.41 -14.72
C LYS A 862 36.62 -0.28 -16.07
N GLU A 863 36.95 -1.38 -16.74
CA GLU A 863 37.51 -1.35 -18.11
C GLU A 863 36.54 -0.77 -19.15
N LYS A 864 37.03 -0.29 -20.30
CA LYS A 864 36.18 0.23 -21.40
C LYS A 864 35.43 -0.91 -22.09
N CYS A 865 34.18 -0.68 -22.51
CA CYS A 865 33.38 -1.71 -23.18
C CYS A 865 33.90 -2.05 -24.58
N LEU A 866 34.17 -3.34 -24.85
CA LEU A 866 34.68 -3.84 -26.14
C LEU A 866 33.62 -3.93 -27.26
N TRP A 867 32.36 -3.58 -26.99
CA TRP A 867 31.26 -3.81 -27.93
C TRP A 867 31.28 -2.84 -29.12
N GLN A 868 31.91 -3.27 -30.21
CA GLN A 868 32.07 -2.50 -31.46
C GLN A 868 31.82 -3.37 -32.70
N CYS A 869 31.35 -2.75 -33.77
CA CYS A 869 31.19 -3.33 -35.11
C CYS A 869 31.68 -2.33 -36.17
N LYS A 870 31.53 -2.65 -37.47
CA LYS A 870 31.89 -1.75 -38.58
C LYS A 870 31.19 -0.38 -38.50
N HIS A 871 30.01 -0.33 -37.89
CA HIS A 871 29.08 0.80 -37.96
C HIS A 871 29.01 1.62 -36.66
N GLN A 872 29.42 1.04 -35.52
CA GLN A 872 29.23 1.62 -34.19
C GLN A 872 30.28 1.12 -33.19
N LYS A 873 30.60 1.93 -32.19
CA LYS A 873 31.53 1.59 -31.09
C LYS A 873 30.98 2.05 -29.75
N CYS A 874 31.22 1.29 -28.69
CA CYS A 874 30.89 1.71 -27.32
C CYS A 874 32.08 2.42 -26.66
N GLU A 875 31.80 3.50 -25.92
CA GLU A 875 32.83 4.26 -25.18
C GLU A 875 32.63 4.22 -23.65
N GLN A 876 31.53 3.63 -23.18
CA GLN A 876 31.17 3.51 -21.77
C GLN A 876 32.02 2.45 -21.04
N LEU A 877 32.08 2.53 -19.70
CA LEU A 877 32.74 1.52 -18.89
C LEU A 877 31.93 0.21 -18.88
N CYS A 878 32.60 -0.92 -18.67
CA CYS A 878 32.06 -2.25 -18.87
C CYS A 878 30.84 -2.55 -17.99
N HIS A 879 30.78 -2.02 -16.76
CA HIS A 879 29.62 -2.14 -15.87
C HIS A 879 28.45 -1.18 -16.21
N GLN A 880 28.71 -0.06 -16.87
CA GLN A 880 27.69 0.95 -17.20
C GLN A 880 26.83 0.48 -18.39
N PRO A 881 25.56 0.90 -18.48
CA PRO A 881 24.75 0.71 -19.69
C PRO A 881 25.48 1.26 -20.93
N CYS A 882 25.53 0.46 -21.99
CA CYS A 882 26.08 0.86 -23.27
C CYS A 882 25.09 1.79 -23.97
N LEU A 883 25.50 3.04 -24.25
CA LEU A 883 24.65 4.04 -24.94
C LEU A 883 24.52 3.79 -26.45
N ARG A 884 25.29 2.86 -27.03
CA ARG A 884 25.08 2.42 -28.42
C ARG A 884 23.99 1.33 -28.48
N PRO A 885 23.16 1.31 -29.52
CA PRO A 885 22.21 0.23 -29.74
C PRO A 885 22.92 -1.05 -30.26
N PRO A 886 22.17 -2.15 -30.42
CA PRO A 886 22.53 -3.26 -31.31
C PRO A 886 22.94 -2.82 -32.73
N CYS A 887 23.45 -3.77 -33.51
CA CYS A 887 23.69 -3.54 -34.93
C CYS A 887 22.85 -4.52 -35.75
N ASP A 888 21.89 -3.98 -36.48
CA ASP A 888 20.86 -4.77 -37.16
C ASP A 888 21.18 -4.98 -38.65
N GLN A 889 22.36 -4.50 -39.07
CA GLN A 889 22.90 -4.75 -40.41
C GLN A 889 23.33 -6.23 -40.55
N PRO A 890 22.98 -6.89 -41.67
CA PRO A 890 23.27 -8.31 -41.88
C PRO A 890 24.78 -8.57 -41.98
N CYS A 891 25.19 -9.79 -41.65
CA CYS A 891 26.60 -10.18 -41.69
C CYS A 891 27.04 -10.58 -43.11
N GLU A 892 27.77 -9.68 -43.79
CA GLU A 892 28.32 -9.87 -45.15
C GLU A 892 29.39 -10.98 -45.28
N LYS A 893 29.57 -11.82 -44.26
CA LYS A 893 30.53 -12.93 -44.29
C LYS A 893 29.86 -14.18 -44.86
N ASN A 894 30.59 -14.96 -45.64
CA ASN A 894 30.15 -16.32 -45.98
C ASN A 894 30.57 -17.30 -44.88
N LEU A 895 29.72 -18.29 -44.63
CA LEU A 895 29.97 -19.43 -43.76
C LEU A 895 30.89 -20.45 -44.47
N ALA A 896 31.42 -21.42 -43.72
CA ALA A 896 32.35 -22.43 -44.26
C ALA A 896 31.77 -23.27 -45.42
N CYS A 897 30.45 -23.33 -45.56
CA CYS A 897 29.73 -23.96 -46.66
C CYS A 897 29.52 -23.06 -47.89
N GLY A 898 30.18 -21.90 -47.97
CA GLY A 898 30.13 -20.95 -49.10
C GLY A 898 28.94 -19.97 -49.11
N HIS A 899 27.84 -20.30 -48.43
CA HIS A 899 26.64 -19.46 -48.33
C HIS A 899 26.79 -18.27 -47.36
N VAL A 900 26.00 -17.21 -47.57
CA VAL A 900 25.99 -16.00 -46.73
C VAL A 900 25.53 -16.29 -45.29
N CYS A 901 26.11 -15.59 -44.32
CA CYS A 901 25.79 -15.70 -42.90
C CYS A 901 24.40 -15.12 -42.56
N VAL A 902 23.66 -15.85 -41.72
CA VAL A 902 22.31 -15.46 -41.24
C VAL A 902 22.33 -14.62 -39.96
N GLY A 903 23.51 -14.18 -39.50
CA GLY A 903 23.67 -13.35 -38.30
C GLY A 903 23.89 -11.86 -38.59
N PHE A 904 24.29 -11.12 -37.55
CA PHE A 904 24.45 -9.67 -37.58
C PHE A 904 25.90 -9.18 -37.67
N CYS A 905 26.08 -7.93 -38.06
CA CYS A 905 27.39 -7.29 -38.21
C CYS A 905 28.03 -6.97 -36.84
N GLY A 906 29.14 -7.65 -36.53
CA GLY A 906 29.90 -7.47 -35.29
C GLY A 906 29.55 -8.44 -34.16
N GLU A 907 28.70 -9.43 -34.44
CA GLU A 907 28.32 -10.48 -33.49
C GLU A 907 28.94 -11.84 -33.87
N PRO A 908 28.97 -12.84 -32.96
CA PRO A 908 29.41 -14.19 -33.28
C PRO A 908 28.54 -14.80 -34.39
N CYS A 909 29.14 -15.08 -35.54
CA CYS A 909 28.42 -15.64 -36.69
C CYS A 909 27.81 -17.01 -36.31
N PRO A 910 26.49 -17.22 -36.49
CA PRO A 910 25.85 -18.51 -36.25
C PRO A 910 26.53 -19.65 -37.02
N LYS A 911 26.70 -20.80 -36.37
CA LYS A 911 27.28 -22.00 -36.99
C LYS A 911 26.38 -22.67 -38.02
N LEU A 912 25.07 -22.42 -37.97
CA LEU A 912 24.08 -23.02 -38.86
C LEU A 912 23.89 -22.17 -40.13
N CYS A 913 23.69 -22.83 -41.27
CA CYS A 913 23.45 -22.18 -42.57
C CYS A 913 22.03 -22.43 -43.07
N ARG A 914 21.29 -21.41 -43.55
CA ARG A 914 19.91 -21.58 -44.03
C ARG A 914 19.75 -22.49 -45.25
N VAL A 915 20.82 -22.76 -46.00
CA VAL A 915 20.82 -23.75 -47.11
C VAL A 915 21.19 -25.15 -46.61
N CYS A 916 22.26 -25.29 -45.82
CA CYS A 916 22.79 -26.60 -45.42
C CYS A 916 22.13 -27.19 -44.16
N ASN A 917 21.61 -26.34 -43.28
CA ASN A 917 20.95 -26.67 -42.02
C ASN A 917 19.50 -26.15 -42.03
N ARG A 918 18.82 -26.17 -43.20
CA ARG A 918 17.49 -25.56 -43.35
C ARG A 918 16.52 -26.07 -42.29
N ASP A 919 16.39 -27.39 -42.12
CA ASP A 919 15.52 -27.98 -41.09
C ASP A 919 15.84 -27.54 -39.65
N GLU A 920 17.11 -27.37 -39.27
CA GLU A 920 17.47 -26.91 -37.92
C GLU A 920 17.14 -25.42 -37.73
N LEU A 921 17.39 -24.58 -38.75
CA LEU A 921 17.11 -23.14 -38.71
C LEU A 921 15.65 -22.79 -38.95
N THR A 922 14.85 -23.65 -39.59
CA THR A 922 13.40 -23.48 -39.79
C THR A 922 12.58 -24.36 -38.85
N THR A 923 13.18 -24.86 -37.76
CA THR A 923 12.42 -25.52 -36.68
C THR A 923 11.85 -24.44 -35.77
N ILE A 924 10.55 -24.20 -35.93
CA ILE A 924 9.78 -23.10 -35.34
C ILE A 924 9.71 -23.22 -33.82
N PHE A 925 10.71 -22.65 -33.14
CA PHE A 925 10.66 -22.41 -31.70
C PHE A 925 10.26 -20.97 -31.38
N PHE A 926 10.46 -20.04 -32.33
CA PHE A 926 10.08 -18.64 -32.26
C PHE A 926 9.28 -18.11 -33.46
N GLY A 927 8.50 -18.94 -34.15
CA GLY A 927 7.38 -18.48 -34.98
C GLY A 927 7.74 -17.89 -36.34
N THR A 928 8.99 -17.46 -36.50
CA THR A 928 9.56 -16.68 -37.61
C THR A 928 10.81 -17.35 -38.21
N GLU A 929 11.27 -18.48 -37.64
CA GLU A 929 12.43 -19.24 -38.12
C GLU A 929 12.37 -19.66 -39.60
N ASP A 930 11.18 -19.75 -40.20
CA ASP A 930 10.95 -20.10 -41.60
C ASP A 930 10.84 -18.90 -42.57
N GLU A 931 10.74 -17.66 -42.09
CA GLU A 931 10.66 -16.44 -42.92
C GLU A 931 12.00 -16.12 -43.60
N GLU A 932 12.05 -15.95 -44.93
CA GLU A 932 13.30 -16.04 -45.72
C GLU A 932 14.37 -14.98 -45.39
N ASP A 933 13.99 -13.84 -44.80
CA ASP A 933 14.87 -12.77 -44.34
C ASP A 933 15.24 -12.85 -42.85
N ALA A 934 14.62 -13.74 -42.06
CA ALA A 934 14.92 -13.92 -40.63
C ALA A 934 16.43 -14.04 -40.33
N ARG A 935 16.84 -13.53 -39.17
CA ARG A 935 18.24 -13.44 -38.72
C ARG A 935 18.39 -14.03 -37.33
N PHE A 936 19.57 -14.57 -37.06
CA PHE A 936 19.82 -15.43 -35.91
C PHE A 936 21.02 -14.95 -35.07
N VAL A 937 20.87 -15.02 -33.75
CA VAL A 937 21.89 -14.71 -32.74
C VAL A 937 22.28 -16.01 -32.06
N GLN A 938 23.60 -16.27 -31.95
CA GLN A 938 24.11 -17.46 -31.27
C GLN A 938 24.50 -17.13 -29.83
N LEU A 939 23.75 -17.65 -28.85
CA LEU A 939 24.00 -17.41 -27.44
C LEU A 939 25.33 -18.01 -26.98
N GLU A 940 26.36 -17.18 -26.81
CA GLU A 940 27.70 -17.59 -26.34
C GLU A 940 27.70 -18.47 -25.07
N ASP A 941 26.76 -18.25 -24.15
CA ASP A 941 26.64 -18.97 -22.87
C ASP A 941 26.24 -20.45 -23.00
N CYS A 942 25.63 -20.85 -24.12
CA CYS A 942 25.11 -22.22 -24.33
C CYS A 942 25.25 -22.76 -25.76
N GLY A 943 25.74 -21.97 -26.72
CA GLY A 943 25.94 -22.35 -28.12
C GLY A 943 24.69 -22.37 -29.00
N HIS A 944 23.49 -22.23 -28.43
CA HIS A 944 22.24 -22.27 -29.17
C HIS A 944 22.07 -21.07 -30.10
N VAL A 945 21.75 -21.35 -31.36
CA VAL A 945 21.39 -20.38 -32.39
C VAL A 945 19.88 -20.16 -32.31
N LEU A 946 19.44 -18.92 -32.13
CA LEU A 946 18.03 -18.55 -32.01
C LEU A 946 17.75 -17.40 -32.97
N GLU A 947 16.53 -17.33 -33.51
CA GLU A 947 16.09 -16.13 -34.25
C GLU A 947 16.17 -14.90 -33.32
N GLU A 948 16.42 -13.71 -33.85
CA GLU A 948 16.73 -12.53 -33.04
C GLU A 948 15.52 -11.86 -32.37
N SER A 949 14.47 -11.57 -33.13
CA SER A 949 13.38 -10.70 -32.70
C SER A 949 12.67 -11.24 -31.46
N GLY A 950 12.31 -12.53 -31.49
CA GLY A 950 11.74 -13.19 -30.32
C GLY A 950 12.74 -13.36 -29.16
N LEU A 951 14.05 -13.42 -29.42
CA LEU A 951 15.05 -13.58 -28.34
C LEU A 951 15.18 -12.25 -27.59
N THR A 952 15.11 -11.16 -28.33
CA THR A 952 14.93 -9.80 -27.82
C THR A 952 13.65 -9.69 -26.99
N ASN A 953 12.51 -10.23 -27.45
CA ASN A 953 11.26 -10.26 -26.67
C ASN A 953 11.42 -11.02 -25.33
N TRP A 954 11.92 -12.26 -25.35
CA TRP A 954 12.13 -13.09 -24.15
C TRP A 954 13.13 -12.47 -23.16
N MET A 955 14.16 -11.78 -23.66
CA MET A 955 15.08 -11.00 -22.82
C MET A 955 14.41 -9.76 -22.20
N GLN A 956 13.42 -9.14 -22.87
CA GLN A 956 12.75 -7.92 -22.41
C GLN A 956 11.54 -8.13 -21.49
N GLN A 957 10.85 -9.29 -21.54
CA GLN A 957 9.70 -9.62 -20.67
C GLN A 957 9.96 -9.23 -19.19
N SER A 958 9.02 -8.54 -18.55
CA SER A 958 9.08 -8.21 -17.12
C SER A 958 8.69 -9.40 -16.24
N SER A 959 9.54 -9.76 -15.27
CA SER A 959 9.22 -10.72 -14.21
C SER A 959 9.28 -10.04 -12.84
N ASP A 960 8.25 -10.22 -12.01
CA ASP A 960 8.17 -9.62 -10.66
C ASP A 960 9.30 -10.10 -9.72
N ALA A 961 9.89 -11.26 -10.03
CA ALA A 961 11.09 -11.77 -9.36
C ALA A 961 12.37 -11.21 -10.00
N ILE A 962 13.23 -10.62 -9.17
CA ILE A 962 14.58 -10.17 -9.53
C ILE A 962 15.47 -11.40 -9.76
N GLN A 963 15.62 -11.81 -11.03
CA GLN A 963 16.43 -12.97 -11.44
C GLN A 963 17.20 -12.71 -12.75
N MET A 964 18.22 -13.54 -13.00
CA MET A 964 18.92 -13.56 -14.29
C MET A 964 18.02 -14.12 -15.39
N LYS A 965 17.98 -13.46 -16.55
CA LYS A 965 17.41 -14.05 -17.76
C LYS A 965 18.20 -15.29 -18.18
N THR A 966 17.48 -16.31 -18.64
CA THR A 966 18.02 -17.63 -18.97
C THR A 966 17.79 -17.96 -20.44
N CYS A 967 18.62 -18.83 -21.03
CA CYS A 967 18.44 -19.32 -22.39
C CYS A 967 17.07 -20.00 -22.48
N PRO A 968 16.22 -19.64 -23.45
CA PRO A 968 14.86 -20.16 -23.53
C PRO A 968 14.82 -21.69 -23.68
N LEU A 969 15.80 -22.31 -24.35
CA LEU A 969 15.86 -23.77 -24.59
C LEU A 969 16.24 -24.54 -23.32
N CYS A 970 17.43 -24.25 -22.80
CA CYS A 970 18.11 -25.06 -21.77
C CYS A 970 18.07 -24.43 -20.38
N LYS A 971 17.52 -23.22 -20.26
CA LYS A 971 17.47 -22.38 -19.05
C LYS A 971 18.84 -22.06 -18.41
N THR A 972 19.94 -22.14 -19.19
CA THR A 972 21.27 -21.63 -18.81
C THR A 972 21.26 -20.09 -18.73
N PRO A 973 21.68 -19.43 -17.63
CA PRO A 973 21.73 -17.97 -17.54
C PRO A 973 22.49 -17.30 -18.71
N ILE A 974 21.90 -16.27 -19.32
CA ILE A 974 22.53 -15.48 -20.39
C ILE A 974 23.38 -14.38 -19.73
N ARG A 975 24.69 -14.37 -19.99
CA ARG A 975 25.66 -13.47 -19.34
C ARG A 975 26.60 -12.79 -20.34
N LYS A 976 27.03 -13.49 -21.40
CA LYS A 976 28.16 -13.05 -22.27
C LYS A 976 27.74 -12.19 -23.46
N ASN A 977 26.52 -12.40 -23.95
CA ASN A 977 26.05 -11.86 -25.22
C ASN A 977 25.91 -10.33 -25.20
N LEU A 978 26.84 -9.64 -25.88
CA LEU A 978 26.94 -8.18 -25.87
C LEU A 978 25.68 -7.48 -26.42
N ARG A 979 24.96 -8.09 -27.38
CA ARG A 979 23.68 -7.59 -27.92
C ARG A 979 22.66 -7.27 -26.83
N TYR A 980 22.61 -8.11 -25.79
CA TYR A 980 21.72 -7.97 -24.64
C TYR A 980 22.44 -7.44 -23.39
N GLY A 981 23.67 -6.90 -23.54
CA GLY A 981 24.53 -6.49 -22.44
C GLY A 981 23.87 -5.49 -21.47
N ASN A 982 22.99 -4.61 -21.96
CA ASN A 982 22.25 -3.66 -21.12
C ASN A 982 21.20 -4.34 -20.24
N ILE A 983 20.49 -5.35 -20.76
CA ILE A 983 19.51 -6.15 -20.02
C ILE A 983 20.23 -6.98 -18.96
N VAL A 984 21.32 -7.65 -19.35
CA VAL A 984 22.18 -8.43 -18.44
C VAL A 984 22.71 -7.56 -17.29
N LYS A 985 23.21 -6.35 -17.56
CA LYS A 985 23.65 -5.39 -16.53
C LYS A 985 22.52 -4.99 -15.58
N LYS A 986 21.32 -4.67 -16.11
CA LYS A 986 20.15 -4.31 -15.29
C LYS A 986 19.69 -5.46 -14.38
N CYS A 987 19.68 -6.70 -14.89
CA CYS A 987 19.41 -7.90 -14.07
C CYS A 987 20.46 -8.08 -12.96
N LEU A 988 21.74 -7.95 -13.28
CA LEU A 988 22.83 -8.05 -12.31
C LEU A 988 22.73 -6.96 -11.23
N GLU A 989 22.49 -5.70 -11.60
CA GLU A 989 22.32 -4.58 -10.66
C GLU A 989 21.16 -4.83 -9.67
N GLY A 990 20.01 -5.32 -10.17
CA GLY A 990 18.90 -5.72 -9.32
C GLY A 990 19.28 -6.84 -8.33
N ILE A 991 20.01 -7.85 -8.78
CA ILE A 991 20.49 -8.96 -7.94
C ILE A 991 21.45 -8.45 -6.85
N GLU A 992 22.39 -7.55 -7.18
CA GLU A 992 23.28 -6.95 -6.18
C GLU A 992 22.52 -6.08 -5.16
N LYS A 993 21.46 -5.37 -5.57
CA LYS A 993 20.55 -4.64 -4.66
C LYS A 993 19.82 -5.59 -3.69
N VAL A 994 19.39 -6.78 -4.15
CA VAL A 994 18.79 -7.80 -3.26
C VAL A 994 19.81 -8.36 -2.28
N LYS A 995 21.06 -8.63 -2.71
CA LYS A 995 22.13 -9.07 -1.80
C LYS A 995 22.42 -8.03 -0.72
N LEU A 996 22.48 -6.74 -1.09
CA LEU A 996 22.67 -5.66 -0.13
C LEU A 996 21.56 -5.65 0.92
N LYS A 997 20.29 -5.73 0.51
CA LYS A 997 19.14 -5.83 1.45
C LYS A 997 19.20 -7.07 2.36
N ALA A 998 19.75 -8.19 1.88
CA ALA A 998 19.93 -9.42 2.66
C ALA A 998 21.21 -9.46 3.53
N LEU A 999 22.01 -8.40 3.53
CA LEU A 999 23.29 -8.29 4.24
C LEU A 999 23.38 -7.03 5.11
N VAL A 1000 22.28 -6.31 5.34
CA VAL A 1000 22.24 -5.12 6.20
C VAL A 1000 22.47 -5.52 7.66
N PRO A 1001 23.49 -4.97 8.34
CA PRO A 1001 23.65 -5.11 9.79
C PRO A 1001 22.56 -4.34 10.54
N LEU A 1002 22.20 -4.79 11.75
CA LEU A 1002 21.37 -3.99 12.67
C LEU A 1002 22.05 -2.65 12.94
N THR A 1003 21.31 -1.54 12.77
CA THR A 1003 21.79 -0.21 13.16
C THR A 1003 21.75 -0.08 14.69
N ASP A 1004 22.72 0.63 15.27
CA ASP A 1004 22.81 0.78 16.72
C ASP A 1004 21.67 1.63 17.34
N ALA A 1005 20.88 2.30 16.51
CA ALA A 1005 19.57 2.83 16.90
C ALA A 1005 18.56 1.70 17.14
N LYS A 1006 18.29 0.86 16.14
CA LYS A 1006 17.30 -0.23 16.22
C LYS A 1006 17.71 -1.33 17.19
N ARG A 1007 19.02 -1.58 17.37
CA ARG A 1007 19.56 -2.45 18.43
C ARG A 1007 19.20 -1.93 19.83
N ARG A 1008 19.37 -0.63 20.08
CA ARG A 1008 18.99 0.00 21.38
C ARG A 1008 17.48 -0.01 21.60
N GLU A 1009 16.68 0.28 20.58
CA GLU A 1009 15.21 0.21 20.65
C GLU A 1009 14.73 -1.20 21.09
N LEU A 1010 15.21 -2.25 20.42
CA LEU A 1010 14.83 -3.63 20.74
C LEU A 1010 15.34 -4.08 22.12
N MET A 1011 16.55 -3.66 22.52
CA MET A 1011 17.05 -3.91 23.88
C MET A 1011 16.24 -3.19 24.96
N ASN A 1012 15.80 -1.95 24.72
CA ASN A 1012 14.95 -1.21 25.66
C ASN A 1012 13.58 -1.91 25.84
N ARG A 1013 12.99 -2.43 24.75
CA ARG A 1013 11.75 -3.23 24.80
C ARG A 1013 11.95 -4.53 25.58
N LEU A 1014 12.99 -5.31 25.29
CA LEU A 1014 13.36 -6.50 26.08
C LEU A 1014 13.68 -6.17 27.55
N GLY A 1015 14.13 -4.96 27.86
CA GLY A 1015 14.31 -4.45 29.22
C GLY A 1015 13.01 -4.46 30.02
N ARG A 1016 11.90 -4.00 29.42
CA ARG A 1016 10.56 -3.89 30.04
C ARG A 1016 9.92 -5.25 30.38
N ILE A 1017 10.28 -6.31 29.64
CA ILE A 1017 9.65 -7.65 29.76
C ILE A 1017 10.10 -8.37 31.05
N PRO A 1018 9.21 -9.02 31.82
CA PRO A 1018 9.54 -9.82 33.00
C PRO A 1018 10.59 -10.93 32.80
N PHE A 1019 11.25 -11.34 33.90
CA PHE A 1019 12.34 -12.35 33.90
C PHE A 1019 11.85 -13.82 33.93
N ASP A 1020 10.57 -14.08 34.19
CA ASP A 1020 9.99 -15.42 34.03
C ASP A 1020 9.70 -15.76 32.56
N LEU A 1021 9.52 -14.74 31.72
CA LEU A 1021 9.42 -14.84 30.26
C LEU A 1021 10.82 -14.99 29.62
N PRO A 1022 10.96 -15.80 28.54
CA PRO A 1022 12.26 -16.23 28.04
C PRO A 1022 12.95 -15.19 27.14
N LYS A 1023 13.62 -14.21 27.74
CA LYS A 1023 14.21 -13.07 27.03
C LYS A 1023 15.75 -13.10 26.91
N GLU A 1024 16.42 -13.86 27.77
CA GLU A 1024 17.89 -13.90 27.94
C GLU A 1024 18.61 -14.13 26.61
N ARG A 1025 18.19 -15.15 25.86
CA ARG A 1025 18.78 -15.52 24.56
C ARG A 1025 18.54 -14.51 23.44
N LEU A 1026 17.51 -13.67 23.54
CA LEU A 1026 17.29 -12.59 22.57
C LEU A 1026 18.24 -11.42 22.83
N ALA A 1027 18.54 -11.14 24.10
CA ALA A 1027 19.59 -10.19 24.46
C ALA A 1027 20.98 -10.69 24.00
N GLU A 1028 21.34 -11.95 24.30
CA GLU A 1028 22.58 -12.60 23.81
C GLU A 1028 22.71 -12.51 22.27
N GLN A 1029 21.61 -12.65 21.52
CA GLN A 1029 21.61 -12.55 20.06
C GLN A 1029 21.72 -11.11 19.53
N LEU A 1030 21.18 -10.12 20.25
CA LEU A 1030 21.26 -8.69 19.86
C LEU A 1030 22.67 -8.10 20.07
N GLU A 1031 23.44 -8.64 21.01
CA GLU A 1031 24.85 -8.27 21.24
C GLU A 1031 25.80 -8.79 20.14
N GLY A 1032 25.36 -9.76 19.32
CA GLY A 1032 26.16 -10.35 18.24
C GLY A 1032 26.13 -9.60 16.89
N GLU A 1033 26.99 -10.02 15.95
CA GLU A 1033 27.11 -9.45 14.59
C GLU A 1033 26.12 -10.05 13.56
N THR A 1034 25.03 -10.70 13.97
CA THR A 1034 24.19 -11.52 13.07
C THR A 1034 22.96 -10.81 12.48
N THR A 1035 22.61 -11.16 11.23
CA THR A 1035 21.86 -10.30 10.30
C THR A 1035 20.38 -10.69 10.08
N LEU A 1036 19.60 -10.95 11.15
CA LEU A 1036 18.20 -11.42 11.03
C LEU A 1036 17.15 -10.56 11.80
N GLN A 1037 17.13 -9.25 11.52
CA GLN A 1037 16.22 -8.24 12.11
C GLN A 1037 14.78 -8.75 12.35
N ALA A 1038 14.10 -9.21 11.29
CA ALA A 1038 12.66 -9.49 11.33
C ALA A 1038 12.25 -10.68 12.22
N SER A 1039 13.17 -11.58 12.59
CA SER A 1039 12.83 -12.71 13.48
C SER A 1039 12.87 -12.33 14.95
N ILE A 1040 13.83 -11.48 15.35
CA ILE A 1040 13.94 -10.98 16.72
C ILE A 1040 12.75 -10.07 17.04
N GLU A 1041 12.39 -9.16 16.13
CA GLU A 1041 11.30 -8.20 16.31
C GLU A 1041 9.92 -8.89 16.53
N ASN A 1042 9.63 -9.97 15.78
CA ASN A 1042 8.43 -10.79 16.02
C ASN A 1042 8.46 -11.49 17.40
N PHE A 1043 9.62 -11.95 17.87
CA PHE A 1043 9.74 -12.55 19.20
C PHE A 1043 9.56 -11.53 20.33
N VAL A 1044 10.00 -10.28 20.16
CA VAL A 1044 9.74 -9.19 21.12
C VAL A 1044 8.24 -8.96 21.24
N VAL A 1045 7.53 -8.80 20.12
CA VAL A 1045 6.05 -8.61 20.11
C VAL A 1045 5.32 -9.79 20.77
N PHE A 1046 5.70 -11.04 20.48
CA PHE A 1046 5.10 -12.21 21.13
C PHE A 1046 5.35 -12.28 22.65
N LEU A 1047 6.46 -11.72 23.14
CA LEU A 1047 6.75 -11.65 24.58
C LEU A 1047 6.01 -10.48 25.25
N GLU A 1048 5.81 -9.37 24.55
CA GLU A 1048 4.96 -8.24 24.98
C GLU A 1048 3.48 -8.70 25.09
N GLU A 1049 2.92 -9.36 24.06
CA GLU A 1049 1.55 -9.91 24.13
C GLU A 1049 1.37 -10.94 25.27
N LEU A 1050 2.37 -11.77 25.55
CA LEU A 1050 2.33 -12.74 26.66
C LEU A 1050 2.51 -12.09 28.03
N MET A 1051 3.20 -10.95 28.12
CA MET A 1051 3.33 -10.14 29.33
C MET A 1051 1.98 -9.52 29.69
N ASP A 1052 1.35 -8.80 28.74
CA ASP A 1052 0.08 -8.10 28.97
C ASP A 1052 -1.04 -9.07 29.33
N MET A 1053 -1.16 -10.18 28.59
CA MET A 1053 -2.12 -11.23 28.90
C MET A 1053 -1.89 -11.86 30.28
N ASN A 1054 -0.64 -12.11 30.69
CA ASN A 1054 -0.35 -12.70 32.00
C ASN A 1054 -0.55 -11.71 33.15
N ALA A 1055 -0.32 -10.41 32.94
CA ALA A 1055 -0.59 -9.37 33.93
C ALA A 1055 -2.09 -9.31 34.29
N GLY A 1056 -2.98 -9.39 33.30
CA GLY A 1056 -4.43 -9.39 33.51
C GLY A 1056 -5.00 -10.70 34.07
N MET A 1057 -4.47 -11.87 33.68
CA MET A 1057 -5.10 -13.18 33.91
C MET A 1057 -4.36 -14.14 34.86
N LYS A 1058 -3.05 -13.93 35.10
CA LYS A 1058 -2.19 -14.79 35.93
C LYS A 1058 -2.28 -16.28 35.55
N PHE A 1059 -1.97 -16.61 34.29
CA PHE A 1059 -2.09 -17.97 33.72
C PHE A 1059 -1.30 -19.06 34.46
N THR A 1060 -0.31 -18.67 35.28
CA THR A 1060 0.48 -19.56 36.13
C THR A 1060 -0.22 -20.01 37.42
N ASN A 1061 -1.30 -19.34 37.84
CA ASN A 1061 -2.04 -19.67 39.07
C ASN A 1061 -3.52 -19.21 38.99
N VAL A 1062 -4.24 -19.66 37.95
CA VAL A 1062 -5.63 -19.24 37.69
C VAL A 1062 -6.56 -19.85 38.75
N SER A 1063 -7.09 -19.00 39.63
CA SER A 1063 -8.21 -19.35 40.51
C SER A 1063 -9.51 -19.48 39.70
N LEU A 1064 -10.25 -20.56 39.92
CA LEU A 1064 -11.48 -20.90 39.20
C LEU A 1064 -12.54 -21.44 40.18
N PRO A 1065 -13.84 -21.15 39.96
CA PRO A 1065 -14.93 -21.73 40.72
C PRO A 1065 -14.97 -23.27 40.61
N ALA A 1066 -15.64 -23.92 41.56
CA ALA A 1066 -15.65 -25.38 41.69
C ALA A 1066 -16.05 -26.15 40.39
N TYR A 1067 -16.97 -25.60 39.58
CA TYR A 1067 -17.37 -26.22 38.31
C TYR A 1067 -16.27 -26.19 37.24
N ALA A 1068 -15.36 -25.21 37.28
CA ALA A 1068 -14.29 -25.00 36.31
C ALA A 1068 -12.90 -25.43 36.83
N GLN A 1069 -12.75 -25.73 38.12
CA GLN A 1069 -11.47 -25.90 38.80
C GLN A 1069 -10.57 -27.01 38.21
N ASN A 1070 -11.15 -28.03 37.57
CA ASN A 1070 -10.44 -29.08 36.84
C ASN A 1070 -9.60 -28.57 35.65
N HIS A 1071 -9.94 -27.40 35.08
CA HIS A 1071 -9.24 -26.82 33.94
C HIS A 1071 -7.99 -26.00 34.32
N SER A 1072 -7.85 -25.54 35.57
CA SER A 1072 -6.75 -24.66 36.00
C SER A 1072 -5.36 -25.24 35.66
N LYS A 1073 -5.13 -26.51 35.99
CA LYS A 1073 -3.89 -27.25 35.66
C LYS A 1073 -3.68 -27.49 34.16
N GLN A 1074 -4.74 -27.44 33.35
CA GLN A 1074 -4.66 -27.60 31.89
C GLN A 1074 -4.28 -26.26 31.23
N ILE A 1075 -4.82 -25.15 31.72
CA ILE A 1075 -4.48 -23.78 31.31
C ILE A 1075 -3.01 -23.49 31.62
N GLU A 1076 -2.57 -23.79 32.85
CA GLU A 1076 -1.18 -23.67 33.28
C GLU A 1076 -0.23 -24.46 32.36
N ALA A 1077 -0.62 -25.68 31.98
CA ALA A 1077 0.14 -26.53 31.07
C ALA A 1077 0.16 -26.01 29.61
N LEU A 1078 -0.92 -25.39 29.13
CA LEU A 1078 -0.95 -24.73 27.83
C LEU A 1078 0.00 -23.53 27.81
N TYR A 1079 -0.10 -22.62 28.77
CA TYR A 1079 0.78 -21.45 28.90
C TYR A 1079 2.26 -21.87 28.98
N LYS A 1080 2.59 -22.83 29.86
CA LYS A 1080 3.95 -23.40 29.97
C LYS A 1080 4.43 -24.08 28.68
N SER A 1081 3.54 -24.64 27.86
CA SER A 1081 3.92 -25.24 26.57
C SER A 1081 4.35 -24.20 25.54
N VAL A 1082 3.70 -23.03 25.49
CA VAL A 1082 4.11 -21.90 24.63
C VAL A 1082 5.49 -21.39 25.04
N LEU A 1083 5.68 -21.06 26.33
CA LEU A 1083 6.97 -20.59 26.86
C LEU A 1083 8.10 -21.61 26.62
N THR A 1084 7.82 -22.91 26.77
CA THR A 1084 8.80 -23.97 26.51
C THR A 1084 9.18 -24.05 25.03
N PHE A 1085 8.23 -23.87 24.11
CA PHE A 1085 8.52 -23.90 22.68
C PHE A 1085 9.31 -22.66 22.23
N MET A 1086 9.01 -21.47 22.77
CA MET A 1086 9.79 -20.25 22.55
C MET A 1086 11.24 -20.41 23.03
N ARG A 1087 11.47 -20.94 24.25
CA ARG A 1087 12.81 -21.24 24.80
C ARG A 1087 13.68 -22.15 23.92
N ILE A 1088 13.06 -22.95 23.07
CA ILE A 1088 13.72 -23.91 22.16
C ILE A 1088 13.90 -23.34 20.75
N SER A 1089 13.17 -22.28 20.38
CA SER A 1089 12.95 -21.89 18.98
C SER A 1089 13.47 -20.50 18.59
N PHE A 1090 14.51 -19.98 19.25
CA PHE A 1090 15.12 -18.67 18.91
C PHE A 1090 15.71 -18.58 17.48
N GLU A 1091 15.78 -19.68 16.72
CA GLU A 1091 15.95 -19.69 15.27
C GLU A 1091 14.65 -20.15 14.56
N ALA A 1092 13.50 -19.59 14.89
CA ALA A 1092 12.22 -20.03 14.33
C ALA A 1092 12.18 -19.84 12.81
N THR A 1093 11.72 -20.87 12.08
CA THR A 1093 11.26 -20.63 10.70
C THR A 1093 9.93 -19.86 10.75
N PRO A 1094 9.53 -19.14 9.68
CA PRO A 1094 8.23 -18.48 9.62
C PRO A 1094 7.02 -19.39 9.91
N GLN A 1095 7.10 -20.70 9.62
CA GLN A 1095 6.10 -21.68 10.07
C GLN A 1095 5.99 -21.75 11.61
N GLN A 1096 7.13 -21.79 12.31
CA GLN A 1096 7.15 -21.85 13.77
C GLN A 1096 6.69 -20.54 14.40
N LEU A 1097 6.96 -19.38 13.77
CA LEU A 1097 6.39 -18.10 14.19
C LEU A 1097 4.86 -18.10 14.02
N GLN A 1098 4.34 -18.63 12.91
CA GLN A 1098 2.90 -18.80 12.68
C GLN A 1098 2.26 -19.76 13.70
N ASP A 1099 2.90 -20.90 13.99
CA ASP A 1099 2.42 -21.87 14.99
C ASP A 1099 2.37 -21.24 16.40
N ILE A 1100 3.38 -20.42 16.76
CA ILE A 1100 3.39 -19.64 18.02
C ILE A 1100 2.23 -18.63 18.03
N ALA A 1101 2.04 -17.86 16.96
CA ALA A 1101 0.96 -16.89 16.86
C ALA A 1101 -0.44 -17.53 17.00
N HIS A 1102 -0.68 -18.72 16.44
CA HIS A 1102 -1.93 -19.45 16.62
C HIS A 1102 -2.19 -19.84 18.09
N GLU A 1103 -1.16 -20.23 18.85
CA GLU A 1103 -1.31 -20.61 20.25
C GLU A 1103 -1.36 -19.40 21.19
N ILE A 1104 -0.75 -18.27 20.82
CA ILE A 1104 -0.97 -16.96 21.48
C ILE A 1104 -2.40 -16.48 21.24
N TYR A 1105 -2.92 -16.57 20.01
CA TYR A 1105 -4.32 -16.25 19.67
C TYR A 1105 -5.32 -17.11 20.47
N ARG A 1106 -5.01 -18.40 20.67
CA ARG A 1106 -5.78 -19.31 21.54
C ARG A 1106 -5.81 -18.86 23.00
N LEU A 1107 -4.69 -18.40 23.56
CA LEU A 1107 -4.65 -17.81 24.91
C LEU A 1107 -5.45 -16.50 24.97
N ARG A 1108 -5.43 -15.70 23.90
CA ARG A 1108 -6.23 -14.47 23.77
C ARG A 1108 -7.74 -14.76 23.76
N LEU A 1109 -8.19 -15.84 23.12
CA LEU A 1109 -9.59 -16.30 23.18
C LEU A 1109 -9.99 -16.89 24.54
N LEU A 1110 -9.03 -17.44 25.29
CA LEU A 1110 -9.27 -17.95 26.64
C LEU A 1110 -9.52 -16.84 27.67
N ALA A 1111 -8.89 -15.67 27.52
CA ALA A 1111 -9.02 -14.58 28.49
C ALA A 1111 -10.47 -14.07 28.68
N PRO A 1112 -11.29 -13.77 27.65
CA PRO A 1112 -12.70 -13.42 27.82
C PRO A 1112 -13.56 -14.50 28.49
N VAL A 1113 -13.24 -15.78 28.26
CA VAL A 1113 -13.95 -16.91 28.90
C VAL A 1113 -13.60 -16.98 30.40
N LEU A 1114 -12.33 -16.75 30.75
CA LEU A 1114 -11.88 -16.73 32.15
C LEU A 1114 -12.45 -15.55 32.94
N ASP A 1115 -12.55 -14.37 32.32
CA ASP A 1115 -13.18 -13.19 32.93
C ASP A 1115 -14.64 -13.47 33.32
N VAL A 1116 -15.45 -14.01 32.40
CA VAL A 1116 -16.84 -14.38 32.66
C VAL A 1116 -16.95 -15.49 33.73
N VAL A 1117 -16.06 -16.49 33.71
CA VAL A 1117 -16.03 -17.56 34.72
C VAL A 1117 -15.68 -17.03 36.11
N GLN A 1118 -14.73 -16.10 36.23
CA GLN A 1118 -14.34 -15.49 37.51
C GLN A 1118 -15.43 -14.56 38.07
N ARG A 1119 -16.12 -13.80 37.21
CA ARG A 1119 -17.29 -12.98 37.59
C ARG A 1119 -18.50 -13.81 37.99
N CYS A 1120 -18.52 -15.12 37.72
CA CYS A 1120 -19.67 -16.00 37.95
C CYS A 1120 -19.33 -17.23 38.79
N PRO A 1121 -19.00 -17.06 40.09
CA PRO A 1121 -18.71 -18.16 41.01
C PRO A 1121 -19.93 -19.03 41.34
N TYR A 1122 -21.14 -18.47 41.24
CA TYR A 1122 -22.42 -19.14 41.54
C TYR A 1122 -23.33 -19.19 40.30
N ALA A 1123 -22.81 -19.70 39.18
CA ALA A 1123 -23.55 -19.78 37.92
C ALA A 1123 -24.69 -20.83 37.97
N ASN A 1124 -25.83 -20.52 37.35
CA ASN A 1124 -26.89 -21.49 37.06
C ASN A 1124 -26.34 -22.63 36.17
N ASN A 1125 -26.88 -23.84 36.32
CA ASN A 1125 -26.38 -25.06 35.64
C ASN A 1125 -26.11 -24.87 34.13
N GLU A 1126 -27.02 -24.25 33.38
CA GLU A 1126 -26.85 -24.05 31.92
C GLU A 1126 -25.70 -23.10 31.57
N VAL A 1127 -25.44 -22.08 32.41
CA VAL A 1127 -24.33 -21.13 32.24
C VAL A 1127 -23.00 -21.81 32.60
N ALA A 1128 -22.98 -22.56 33.71
CA ALA A 1128 -21.83 -23.37 34.11
C ALA A 1128 -21.49 -24.43 33.05
N GLU A 1129 -22.51 -25.03 32.41
CA GLU A 1129 -22.33 -25.97 31.29
C GLU A 1129 -21.75 -25.28 30.06
N CYS A 1130 -22.32 -24.16 29.59
CA CYS A 1130 -21.80 -23.45 28.41
C CYS A 1130 -20.33 -23.00 28.60
N LEU A 1131 -20.00 -22.46 29.78
CA LEU A 1131 -18.64 -22.05 30.10
C LEU A 1131 -17.70 -23.26 30.29
N GLY A 1132 -18.17 -24.36 30.88
CA GLY A 1132 -17.41 -25.61 31.00
C GLY A 1132 -17.12 -26.27 29.65
N GLN A 1133 -18.06 -26.23 28.71
CA GLN A 1133 -17.86 -26.67 27.33
C GLN A 1133 -16.84 -25.78 26.61
N ALA A 1134 -16.96 -24.44 26.71
CA ALA A 1134 -16.01 -23.49 26.11
C ALA A 1134 -14.58 -23.67 26.67
N LEU A 1135 -14.43 -23.80 27.99
CA LEU A 1135 -13.16 -24.13 28.64
C LEU A 1135 -12.62 -25.48 28.14
N THR A 1136 -13.46 -26.51 28.02
CA THR A 1136 -13.06 -27.82 27.49
C THR A 1136 -12.51 -27.74 26.07
N LEU A 1137 -13.17 -26.98 25.17
CA LEU A 1137 -12.67 -26.75 23.81
C LEU A 1137 -11.32 -26.03 23.82
N LEU A 1138 -11.19 -24.97 24.63
CA LEU A 1138 -9.95 -24.19 24.75
C LEU A 1138 -8.81 -24.98 25.41
N THR A 1139 -9.08 -25.90 26.34
CA THR A 1139 -8.06 -26.69 27.05
C THR A 1139 -7.72 -28.06 26.43
N LYS A 1140 -8.34 -28.45 25.31
CA LYS A 1140 -7.95 -29.64 24.51
C LYS A 1140 -6.43 -29.67 24.22
N VAL A 1141 -5.80 -30.83 24.27
CA VAL A 1141 -4.34 -30.96 24.03
C VAL A 1141 -3.96 -30.83 22.53
N SER A 1142 -4.94 -30.91 21.64
CA SER A 1142 -4.80 -30.80 20.18
C SER A 1142 -4.64 -29.36 19.70
N ARG A 1143 -4.32 -29.18 18.40
CA ARG A 1143 -4.48 -27.90 17.70
C ARG A 1143 -5.89 -27.32 17.94
N PHE A 1144 -5.96 -26.00 18.08
CA PHE A 1144 -7.22 -25.28 18.23
C PHE A 1144 -7.79 -24.91 16.86
N GLU A 1145 -8.97 -25.46 16.56
CA GLU A 1145 -9.68 -25.28 15.28
C GLU A 1145 -11.17 -24.93 15.50
N HIS A 1146 -11.62 -24.85 16.76
CA HIS A 1146 -13.02 -24.69 17.19
C HIS A 1146 -13.37 -23.23 17.56
N GLU A 1147 -12.95 -22.25 16.76
CA GLU A 1147 -13.10 -20.83 17.09
C GLU A 1147 -14.56 -20.38 17.20
N GLU A 1148 -15.38 -20.70 16.20
CA GLU A 1148 -16.79 -20.28 16.19
C GLU A 1148 -17.63 -20.99 17.25
N GLU A 1149 -17.36 -22.27 17.55
CA GLU A 1149 -18.00 -22.99 18.66
C GLU A 1149 -17.75 -22.32 20.02
N VAL A 1150 -16.52 -21.84 20.27
CA VAL A 1150 -16.18 -21.10 21.50
C VAL A 1150 -16.87 -19.74 21.53
N LYS A 1151 -16.91 -19.02 20.40
CA LYS A 1151 -17.65 -17.74 20.29
C LYS A 1151 -19.15 -17.94 20.54
N GLU A 1152 -19.76 -18.99 19.99
CA GLU A 1152 -21.17 -19.30 20.16
C GLU A 1152 -21.52 -19.69 21.60
N LEU A 1153 -20.72 -20.56 22.24
CA LEU A 1153 -20.89 -20.93 23.65
C LEU A 1153 -20.75 -19.71 24.58
N LEU A 1154 -19.81 -18.80 24.31
CA LEU A 1154 -19.65 -17.57 25.07
C LEU A 1154 -20.85 -16.62 24.88
N LYS A 1155 -21.31 -16.40 23.64
CA LYS A 1155 -22.53 -15.62 23.33
C LYS A 1155 -23.76 -16.22 24.02
N ARG A 1156 -23.90 -17.56 24.05
CA ARG A 1156 -24.98 -18.27 24.75
C ARG A 1156 -24.92 -18.06 26.26
N ALA A 1157 -23.74 -18.20 26.87
CA ALA A 1157 -23.55 -17.95 28.30
C ALA A 1157 -23.91 -16.50 28.69
N GLN A 1158 -23.45 -15.50 27.90
CA GLN A 1158 -23.77 -14.09 28.10
C GLN A 1158 -25.27 -13.80 27.96
N LYS A 1159 -25.93 -14.38 26.94
CA LYS A 1159 -27.37 -14.24 26.73
C LYS A 1159 -28.20 -14.85 27.86
N LEU A 1160 -27.77 -15.99 28.40
CA LEU A 1160 -28.39 -16.64 29.57
C LEU A 1160 -28.20 -15.86 30.89
N GLN A 1161 -27.24 -14.94 30.94
CA GLN A 1161 -27.04 -13.99 32.07
C GLN A 1161 -27.88 -12.71 31.92
N GLY A 1162 -28.65 -12.55 30.84
CA GLY A 1162 -29.41 -11.32 30.56
C GLY A 1162 -28.56 -10.16 30.02
N GLY A 1163 -27.30 -10.42 29.64
CA GLY A 1163 -26.41 -9.44 29.00
C GLY A 1163 -26.63 -9.32 27.50
N ALA A 1164 -26.45 -8.12 26.95
CA ALA A 1164 -26.53 -7.88 25.51
C ALA A 1164 -25.40 -8.60 24.75
N VAL A 1165 -25.74 -9.22 23.61
CA VAL A 1165 -24.78 -9.95 22.78
C VAL A 1165 -23.97 -8.99 21.90
N ILE A 1166 -22.72 -8.70 22.29
CA ILE A 1166 -21.77 -7.95 21.47
C ILE A 1166 -20.42 -8.65 21.49
N ASN A 1167 -19.93 -9.06 20.31
CA ASN A 1167 -18.54 -8.90 19.88
C ASN A 1167 -18.35 -9.40 18.44
N VAL A 1168 -18.29 -8.45 17.50
CA VAL A 1168 -17.62 -8.58 16.19
C VAL A 1168 -16.12 -8.36 16.43
N SER A 1169 -15.21 -9.04 15.72
CA SER A 1169 -13.78 -8.83 15.95
C SER A 1169 -13.32 -7.43 15.50
N ASN A 1170 -12.32 -6.85 16.19
CA ASN A 1170 -11.77 -5.55 15.82
C ASN A 1170 -11.08 -5.54 14.45
N THR A 1171 -10.77 -6.71 13.89
CA THR A 1171 -10.34 -6.92 12.49
C THR A 1171 -11.50 -6.75 11.51
N GLU A 1172 -12.60 -7.49 11.69
CA GLU A 1172 -13.79 -7.40 10.82
C GLU A 1172 -14.39 -5.99 10.82
N LYS A 1173 -14.43 -5.31 11.99
CA LYS A 1173 -14.88 -3.91 12.08
C LYS A 1173 -14.05 -2.98 11.18
N LYS A 1174 -12.71 -3.08 11.24
CA LYS A 1174 -11.82 -2.24 10.42
C LYS A 1174 -12.01 -2.48 8.92
N GLU A 1175 -12.25 -3.71 8.50
CA GLU A 1175 -12.52 -4.04 7.10
C GLU A 1175 -13.87 -3.49 6.62
N ILE A 1176 -14.93 -3.62 7.41
CA ILE A 1176 -16.28 -3.12 7.07
C ILE A 1176 -16.29 -1.58 6.99
N LEU A 1177 -15.70 -0.90 7.98
CA LEU A 1177 -15.60 0.57 7.98
C LEU A 1177 -14.78 1.07 6.78
N SER A 1178 -13.64 0.44 6.49
CA SER A 1178 -12.80 0.79 5.33
C SER A 1178 -13.49 0.52 3.99
N ALA A 1179 -14.41 -0.44 3.91
CA ALA A 1179 -15.10 -0.81 2.68
C ALA A 1179 -16.29 0.12 2.34
N MET A 1180 -16.92 0.72 3.36
CA MET A 1180 -18.09 1.59 3.18
C MET A 1180 -17.80 3.09 3.28
N GLY A 1181 -16.71 3.50 3.95
CA GLY A 1181 -16.25 4.90 3.93
C GLY A 1181 -17.21 5.91 4.59
N LEU A 1182 -18.05 5.45 5.51
CA LEU A 1182 -18.97 6.30 6.28
C LEU A 1182 -18.29 6.83 7.54
N SER A 1183 -18.65 8.04 7.95
CA SER A 1183 -18.31 8.65 9.24
C SER A 1183 -18.83 7.82 10.43
N ARG A 1184 -18.33 8.11 11.64
CA ARG A 1184 -18.97 7.64 12.87
C ARG A 1184 -20.40 8.20 12.98
N GLY A 1185 -21.35 7.39 13.44
CA GLY A 1185 -22.74 7.80 13.70
C GLY A 1185 -23.73 7.44 12.60
N HIS A 1186 -23.27 6.90 11.48
CA HIS A 1186 -24.15 6.44 10.40
C HIS A 1186 -24.75 5.04 10.63
N TRP A 1187 -24.37 4.35 11.71
CA TRP A 1187 -24.73 2.95 11.97
C TRP A 1187 -25.78 2.81 13.08
N TYR A 1188 -26.74 1.91 12.89
CA TYR A 1188 -27.92 1.74 13.74
C TYR A 1188 -28.27 0.28 13.97
N GLN A 1189 -29.06 0.00 15.01
CA GLN A 1189 -29.60 -1.32 15.36
C GLN A 1189 -31.12 -1.28 15.40
N CYS A 1190 -31.75 -2.33 14.87
CA CYS A 1190 -33.18 -2.57 15.03
C CYS A 1190 -33.50 -3.04 16.47
N PRO A 1191 -34.79 -3.17 16.86
CA PRO A 1191 -35.17 -3.59 18.22
C PRO A 1191 -34.62 -4.95 18.66
N ASN A 1192 -34.25 -5.81 17.69
CA ASN A 1192 -33.64 -7.13 17.90
C ASN A 1192 -32.10 -7.13 17.82
N GLY A 1193 -31.45 -5.98 17.64
CA GLY A 1193 -29.99 -5.81 17.64
C GLY A 1193 -29.28 -5.97 16.29
N HIS A 1194 -30.00 -6.27 15.20
CA HIS A 1194 -29.41 -6.39 13.86
C HIS A 1194 -29.01 -5.01 13.31
N VAL A 1195 -27.82 -4.92 12.72
CA VAL A 1195 -27.18 -3.65 12.33
C VAL A 1195 -27.58 -3.23 10.91
N TYR A 1196 -27.87 -1.93 10.73
CA TYR A 1196 -28.06 -1.28 9.44
C TYR A 1196 -27.36 0.10 9.43
N ALA A 1197 -27.36 0.80 8.29
CA ALA A 1197 -26.75 2.12 8.16
C ALA A 1197 -27.69 3.12 7.46
N ILE A 1198 -27.56 4.41 7.79
CA ILE A 1198 -28.27 5.53 7.14
C ILE A 1198 -27.21 6.46 6.55
N THR A 1199 -27.20 6.60 5.23
CA THR A 1199 -26.02 7.09 4.49
C THR A 1199 -25.93 8.61 4.37
N GLU A 1200 -26.97 9.30 3.89
CA GLU A 1200 -26.81 10.65 3.33
C GLU A 1200 -26.44 11.72 4.35
N CYS A 1201 -27.28 11.93 5.37
CA CYS A 1201 -27.03 12.85 6.48
C CYS A 1201 -26.74 12.13 7.80
N GLY A 1202 -26.92 10.80 7.86
CA GLY A 1202 -26.84 10.06 9.11
C GLY A 1202 -27.97 10.39 10.10
N GLY A 1203 -29.16 10.72 9.60
CA GLY A 1203 -30.40 10.91 10.36
C GLY A 1203 -31.60 10.32 9.61
N ALA A 1204 -32.60 9.82 10.33
CA ALA A 1204 -33.64 8.99 9.74
C ALA A 1204 -34.77 9.81 9.07
N MET A 1205 -34.95 9.65 7.76
CA MET A 1205 -35.92 10.42 6.95
C MET A 1205 -37.07 9.58 6.39
N GLU A 1206 -36.93 8.26 6.34
CA GLU A 1206 -37.97 7.31 5.91
C GLU A 1206 -38.01 6.06 6.82
N GLU A 1207 -39.18 5.42 6.90
CA GLU A 1207 -39.34 4.12 7.57
C GLU A 1207 -39.09 2.97 6.57
N GLY A 1208 -38.23 2.03 6.97
CA GLY A 1208 -37.97 0.78 6.26
C GLY A 1208 -38.30 -0.46 7.11
N THR A 1209 -37.92 -1.63 6.60
CA THR A 1209 -38.02 -2.91 7.35
C THR A 1209 -36.67 -3.63 7.38
N CYS A 1210 -36.37 -4.27 8.51
CA CYS A 1210 -35.12 -5.00 8.73
C CYS A 1210 -35.12 -6.30 7.92
N ASN A 1211 -34.18 -6.43 6.99
CA ASN A 1211 -34.02 -7.62 6.13
C ASN A 1211 -33.82 -8.94 6.90
N GLU A 1212 -33.36 -8.89 8.16
CA GLU A 1212 -33.07 -10.07 8.99
C GLU A 1212 -34.23 -10.49 9.91
N CYS A 1213 -35.10 -9.57 10.34
CA CYS A 1213 -36.17 -9.87 11.32
C CYS A 1213 -37.53 -9.22 11.05
N GLY A 1214 -37.70 -8.48 9.94
CA GLY A 1214 -38.97 -7.85 9.55
C GLY A 1214 -39.43 -6.68 10.42
N ALA A 1215 -38.74 -6.36 11.52
CA ALA A 1215 -39.04 -5.21 12.37
C ALA A 1215 -38.89 -3.88 11.61
N LYS A 1216 -39.65 -2.85 12.01
CA LYS A 1216 -39.49 -1.50 11.47
C LYS A 1216 -38.09 -0.94 11.80
N ILE A 1217 -37.53 -0.18 10.87
CA ILE A 1217 -36.24 0.52 11.00
C ILE A 1217 -36.33 1.91 10.36
N GLY A 1218 -35.36 2.78 10.64
CA GLY A 1218 -35.40 4.18 10.18
C GLY A 1218 -36.29 5.05 11.05
N GLY A 1219 -37.09 5.93 10.45
CA GLY A 1219 -37.85 6.98 11.14
C GLY A 1219 -38.22 8.13 10.21
N GLY A 1220 -38.41 9.34 10.74
CA GLY A 1220 -38.83 10.49 9.92
C GLY A 1220 -38.46 11.83 10.54
N SER A 1221 -38.35 12.87 9.70
CA SER A 1221 -37.91 14.22 10.11
C SER A 1221 -36.60 14.20 10.92
N HIS A 1222 -35.63 13.43 10.42
CA HIS A 1222 -34.35 13.07 11.03
C HIS A 1222 -34.41 12.28 12.36
N ARG A 1223 -35.60 12.02 12.92
CA ARG A 1223 -35.79 11.29 14.18
C ARG A 1223 -35.98 9.79 13.91
N LEU A 1224 -35.13 8.99 14.53
CA LEU A 1224 -35.22 7.53 14.55
C LEU A 1224 -36.49 7.06 15.29
N LEU A 1225 -37.04 5.91 14.91
CA LEU A 1225 -38.10 5.24 15.69
C LEU A 1225 -37.61 4.91 17.10
N ASP A 1226 -38.46 5.10 18.12
CA ASP A 1226 -38.06 5.01 19.54
C ASP A 1226 -37.65 3.58 19.99
N ASP A 1227 -37.89 2.55 19.17
CA ASP A 1227 -37.48 1.16 19.37
C ASP A 1227 -36.12 0.81 18.71
N ASN A 1228 -35.62 1.67 17.83
CA ASN A 1228 -34.34 1.58 17.13
C ASN A 1228 -33.24 2.37 17.88
N ARG A 1229 -31.96 2.05 17.65
CA ARG A 1229 -30.81 2.63 18.41
C ARG A 1229 -29.57 2.84 17.54
N VAL A 1230 -28.58 3.60 18.01
CA VAL A 1230 -27.27 3.76 17.35
C VAL A 1230 -26.39 2.52 17.60
N ALA A 1231 -25.62 2.08 16.60
CA ALA A 1231 -24.83 0.83 16.65
C ALA A 1231 -23.39 1.02 17.15
N THR A 1232 -23.21 1.65 18.32
CA THR A 1232 -21.92 2.01 18.95
C THR A 1232 -20.84 0.91 18.91
N ALA A 1233 -21.25 -0.36 18.90
CA ALA A 1233 -20.35 -1.51 18.79
C ALA A 1233 -19.53 -1.58 17.48
N MET A 1234 -19.96 -0.93 16.40
CA MET A 1234 -19.34 -1.00 15.07
C MET A 1234 -18.23 0.04 14.87
N ASP A 1235 -18.55 1.32 15.11
CA ASP A 1235 -17.74 2.50 14.77
C ASP A 1235 -17.29 3.31 15.99
N GLY A 1236 -17.86 3.03 17.17
CA GLY A 1236 -17.67 3.77 18.42
C GLY A 1236 -18.73 4.87 18.67
N ALA A 1237 -19.66 5.08 17.74
CA ALA A 1237 -20.58 6.22 17.80
C ALA A 1237 -21.69 6.04 18.83
N ARG A 1238 -21.88 7.03 19.70
CA ARG A 1238 -22.97 7.04 20.70
C ARG A 1238 -24.20 7.78 20.21
N HIS A 1239 -24.03 8.65 19.23
CA HIS A 1239 -25.05 9.51 18.67
C HIS A 1239 -25.13 9.28 17.15
N SER A 1240 -26.23 9.68 16.52
CA SER A 1240 -26.35 9.66 15.06
C SER A 1240 -25.40 10.67 14.41
N ALA A 1241 -24.98 10.47 13.17
CA ALA A 1241 -24.15 11.47 12.46
C ALA A 1241 -24.94 12.76 12.09
N TRP A 1242 -26.26 12.77 12.36
CA TRP A 1242 -27.09 13.96 12.41
C TRP A 1242 -27.55 14.28 13.84
N SER A 1243 -27.58 15.53 14.31
CA SER A 1243 -27.07 16.76 13.68
C SER A 1243 -25.55 16.88 13.79
N GLU A 1244 -24.99 17.98 13.30
CA GLU A 1244 -23.57 18.34 13.40
C GLU A 1244 -23.02 18.18 14.83
N ILE A 1245 -23.81 18.55 15.84
CA ILE A 1245 -23.53 18.38 17.28
C ILE A 1245 -23.36 16.90 17.66
N ASN A 1246 -24.27 16.04 17.20
CA ASN A 1246 -24.20 14.60 17.44
C ASN A 1246 -23.03 13.95 16.67
N ASN A 1247 -22.68 14.48 15.49
CA ASN A 1247 -21.53 14.03 14.72
C ASN A 1247 -20.23 14.31 15.49
N LEU A 1248 -20.05 15.55 15.98
CA LEU A 1248 -18.92 15.97 16.82
C LEU A 1248 -18.80 15.08 18.08
N ALA A 1249 -19.91 14.84 18.79
CA ALA A 1249 -19.98 13.96 19.97
C ALA A 1249 -19.60 12.48 19.72
N ASN A 1250 -19.39 12.08 18.46
CA ASN A 1250 -18.83 10.77 18.12
C ASN A 1250 -17.31 10.78 17.89
N PHE A 1251 -16.68 11.94 17.69
CA PHE A 1251 -15.24 12.06 17.44
C PHE A 1251 -14.42 12.46 18.68
N GLU A 1252 -15.04 13.08 19.69
CA GLU A 1252 -14.38 13.49 20.94
C GLU A 1252 -13.63 12.35 21.67
N GLU A 1253 -14.15 11.11 21.66
CA GLU A 1253 -13.49 9.94 22.24
C GLU A 1253 -12.35 9.35 21.37
N LEU A 1254 -11.56 10.21 20.72
CA LEU A 1254 -10.24 9.88 20.16
C LEU A 1254 -9.10 10.76 20.74
N ARG A 1255 -9.40 11.67 21.68
CA ARG A 1255 -8.40 12.40 22.47
C ARG A 1255 -8.33 11.85 23.91
N LEU A 1256 -8.02 10.56 24.03
CA LEU A 1256 -7.74 9.81 25.28
C LEU A 1256 -6.66 8.76 25.05
#